data_AF-A0A9W8LA06-F1
#
_entry.id   AF-A0A9W8LA06-F1
#
_cell.length_a   1.000
_cell.length_b   1.000
_cell.length_c   1.000
_cell.angle_alpha   90.00
_cell.angle_beta   90.00
_cell.angle_gamma   90.00
#
_symmetry.space_group_name_H-M   'P 1'
#
loop_
_entity.id
_entity.type
_entity.pdbx_description
1 polymer ?
#
loop_
_entity_poly.entity_id
_entity_poly.type
_entity_poly.pdbx_seq_one_letter_code
_entity_poly.pdbx_strand_id
1 'polypeptide(L)'
;MRPPHVVQLFSGSQRLTANRAVAGIRSARFIHDATKPSTDEAKEQSAVNDNVQVDKWNADKRIEIERRPFHKLPVARLETADFVPRLRTLEKALSMMNLQIPSEKLMQLVTQFLLANRARRDVHIELEKWRQDVLDAFNGDLKEITRAANMFAKLSPKKFLAHALYKVAAEEGYQNAAYQYAVIMGTGSVGLPSAMAQSLAIIKDLVALGHPQSHITLSDIKIRSGSKESQRYAVELLERAWRLGEAAAAFRLGNVYREGAVVERDYAQAIVWYDRASEKGAPEGHFMVGNMYSLGLGTADGKPDNVAAFNRMERAAMAGSVEAQYNLGLLYMEGRGVEKNPGLTVEYWSMASAERFPVAMLNLAKLLIEGKVVTKDVRRARNLLEAAIASSGSDRFIAEQANMLLGKLGPARKTWCSIIRYYAQNNMLLYIAVGLLTVVAGAYETQERAILQPLDHFSKPLSTKSQFLQRYFVSNQYYRSGGPILIYSVGERTAQASDLSDGWVGELARETGGLAVLLEQRFYGDSIPDLTLLNDMNGTDVWQYLSVEQMMADIKRFAEQVNRIFPEWITPSRQQKRHGRAKAPVVLVGGSFAGSLMAWTKQRYPDLEALVIASSAPLKVVDGYWEFDRMVARRLPCAKSLSQAVRTIDEILDRGDIAQIAALKRRFGLEHVESANNFVAALAIQVSSMMQAPAGFQNKESIVRYCSQIEQPGAKATGVEALARMTREYSQYHRIVPVSECPETSDDLAWLWQQCTELGMWQTAPLQNSPTAAEAAWFTRRLRSRRLDVRYYEQQCDKCLPSIRNSRQVAQQKAQFRIFAQRTLDSYSQQQVSSDVLLTAGELDPWLYLTVARNGKSMADNILLIRNASHAEDLLLSTAEDGEMNPEVQSARNRIVEAVEQWSLKHKQRVEHVSGGRTAWGDGRHPLLMISSWALQIGAALFVLCALVVKYAL
;
A
#
# COMPACT_ATOMS: atom_id res chain seq x y z
N MET A 1 8.61 63.39 -4.97
CA MET A 1 8.46 64.12 -6.25
C MET A 1 7.72 63.21 -7.25
N ARG A 2 6.96 63.77 -8.18
CA ARG A 2 6.36 63.13 -9.39
C ARG A 2 6.77 64.00 -10.61
N PRO A 3 6.39 63.65 -11.85
CA PRO A 3 6.76 62.49 -12.68
C PRO A 3 7.70 62.95 -13.83
N PRO A 4 7.93 62.18 -14.92
CA PRO A 4 7.05 62.18 -16.12
C PRO A 4 6.78 60.73 -16.65
N HIS A 5 5.89 60.38 -17.61
CA HIS A 5 5.55 60.91 -18.96
C HIS A 5 6.72 60.86 -19.98
N VAL A 6 6.58 60.61 -21.29
CA VAL A 6 5.43 60.36 -22.21
C VAL A 6 5.74 59.04 -23.00
N VAL A 7 4.95 58.47 -23.94
CA VAL A 7 4.62 58.88 -25.33
C VAL A 7 3.56 57.90 -25.89
N GLN A 8 2.55 58.37 -26.65
CA GLN A 8 1.69 57.56 -27.53
C GLN A 8 2.18 57.63 -28.99
N LEU A 9 1.60 56.86 -29.92
CA LEU A 9 0.92 57.33 -31.15
C LEU A 9 0.56 56.14 -32.08
N PHE A 10 -0.56 56.27 -32.79
CA PHE A 10 -1.12 55.59 -34.00
C PHE A 10 -0.45 54.34 -34.65
N SER A 11 -1.13 53.52 -35.48
CA SER A 11 -2.54 53.09 -35.59
C SER A 11 -2.72 52.17 -36.82
N GLY A 12 -3.74 51.29 -36.79
CA GLY A 12 -4.50 50.93 -37.99
C GLY A 12 -4.31 49.53 -38.57
N SER A 13 -5.43 48.91 -38.91
CA SER A 13 -5.55 47.86 -39.92
C SER A 13 -6.93 48.02 -40.61
N GLN A 14 -7.00 47.70 -41.90
CA GLN A 14 -8.17 48.01 -42.74
C GLN A 14 -9.10 46.79 -42.92
N ARG A 15 -10.36 47.06 -43.30
CA ARG A 15 -11.25 46.06 -43.94
C ARG A 15 -10.77 45.79 -45.37
N LEU A 16 -11.12 44.63 -45.96
CA LEU A 16 -11.89 44.52 -47.21
C LEU A 16 -12.10 43.05 -47.70
N THR A 17 -13.30 42.77 -48.24
CA THR A 17 -13.70 41.75 -49.27
C THR A 17 -13.06 40.34 -49.29
N ALA A 18 -13.83 39.23 -49.16
CA ALA A 18 -14.70 38.58 -50.17
C ALA A 18 -13.92 37.90 -51.33
N ASN A 19 -14.28 36.75 -51.92
CA ASN A 19 -15.58 36.12 -52.24
C ASN A 19 -15.47 34.56 -52.22
N ARG A 20 -16.45 33.69 -52.57
CA ARG A 20 -17.94 33.60 -52.44
C ARG A 20 -18.46 32.54 -53.44
N ALA A 21 -18.66 31.28 -53.03
CA ALA A 21 -19.22 30.22 -53.89
C ALA A 21 -20.28 29.36 -53.17
N VAL A 22 -21.05 28.59 -53.95
CA VAL A 22 -22.52 28.66 -53.89
C VAL A 22 -23.19 27.40 -54.49
N ALA A 23 -23.79 26.54 -53.66
CA ALA A 23 -24.88 25.60 -53.98
C ALA A 23 -25.38 24.91 -52.69
N GLY A 24 -26.68 24.81 -52.35
CA GLY A 24 -27.86 25.51 -52.87
C GLY A 24 -29.18 24.82 -52.47
N ILE A 25 -30.29 25.58 -52.34
CA ILE A 25 -31.71 25.13 -52.40
C ILE A 25 -32.21 24.31 -51.16
N ARG A 26 -33.36 24.57 -50.48
CA ARG A 26 -34.51 25.51 -50.65
C ARG A 26 -35.28 25.78 -49.31
N SER A 27 -35.95 26.95 -49.22
CA SER A 27 -37.24 27.34 -48.52
C SER A 27 -37.88 26.48 -47.40
N ALA A 28 -38.57 27.00 -46.36
CA ALA A 28 -39.23 28.31 -46.05
C ALA A 28 -39.26 28.60 -44.51
N ARG A 29 -39.27 29.84 -43.94
CA ARG A 29 -40.39 30.83 -43.67
C ARG A 29 -41.68 30.21 -43.09
N PHE A 30 -42.43 30.76 -42.10
CA PHE A 30 -42.64 32.12 -41.48
C PHE A 30 -42.65 31.99 -39.92
N ILE A 31 -42.18 32.91 -39.03
CA ILE A 31 -42.54 34.30 -38.61
C ILE A 31 -43.60 34.42 -37.45
N HIS A 32 -43.22 35.14 -36.36
CA HIS A 32 -44.01 35.76 -35.25
C HIS A 32 -44.97 34.87 -34.40
N ASP A 33 -45.36 35.18 -33.15
CA ASP A 33 -44.91 36.24 -32.21
C ASP A 33 -45.00 35.80 -30.72
N ALA A 34 -44.61 36.67 -29.77
CA ALA A 34 -44.61 36.40 -28.34
C ALA A 34 -45.92 36.71 -27.59
N THR A 35 -46.29 35.92 -26.57
CA THR A 35 -46.98 36.38 -25.34
C THR A 35 -46.77 35.42 -24.14
N LYS A 36 -46.72 36.01 -22.95
CA LYS A 36 -46.92 35.44 -21.60
C LYS A 36 -47.94 36.37 -20.90
N PRO A 37 -48.53 36.05 -19.72
CA PRO A 37 -48.58 34.77 -18.98
C PRO A 37 -50.02 34.36 -18.55
N SER A 38 -50.21 33.16 -17.99
CA SER A 38 -50.85 32.95 -16.67
C SER A 38 -51.00 31.47 -16.29
N THR A 39 -50.97 31.23 -14.98
CA THR A 39 -51.49 30.09 -14.19
C THR A 39 -52.14 28.89 -14.90
N ASP A 40 -51.57 27.70 -14.69
CA ASP A 40 -52.27 26.59 -14.00
C ASP A 40 -51.27 25.49 -13.57
N GLU A 41 -50.76 25.59 -12.33
CA GLU A 41 -49.83 24.61 -11.75
C GLU A 41 -50.56 23.37 -11.18
N ALA A 42 -51.24 22.61 -12.03
CA ALA A 42 -51.78 21.29 -11.66
C ALA A 42 -51.93 20.35 -12.87
N LYS A 43 -51.50 19.09 -12.69
CA LYS A 43 -51.67 17.93 -13.61
C LYS A 43 -50.79 17.91 -14.88
N GLU A 44 -49.49 17.66 -14.71
CA GLU A 44 -48.71 16.95 -15.74
C GLU A 44 -47.87 15.78 -15.17
N GLN A 45 -48.41 15.09 -14.15
CA GLN A 45 -47.95 13.76 -13.75
C GLN A 45 -48.69 12.65 -14.53
N SER A 46 -48.49 12.55 -15.85
CA SER A 46 -48.75 11.34 -16.65
C SER A 46 -48.42 11.56 -18.14
N ALA A 47 -47.19 11.27 -18.57
CA ALA A 47 -46.80 10.75 -19.91
C ALA A 47 -45.31 10.98 -20.23
N VAL A 48 -44.42 10.12 -19.72
CA VAL A 48 -43.17 9.80 -20.42
C VAL A 48 -43.30 8.37 -20.92
N ASN A 49 -43.18 8.18 -22.23
CA ASN A 49 -43.37 6.87 -22.86
C ASN A 49 -42.15 5.97 -22.61
N ASP A 50 -42.27 5.03 -21.66
CA ASP A 50 -41.33 3.90 -21.48
C ASP A 50 -41.48 2.86 -22.61
N ASN A 51 -41.27 3.30 -23.85
CA ASN A 51 -41.34 2.50 -25.08
C ASN A 51 -40.03 2.60 -25.90
N VAL A 52 -38.90 2.71 -25.22
CA VAL A 52 -37.61 2.25 -25.77
C VAL A 52 -37.50 0.76 -25.48
N GLN A 53 -37.17 -0.07 -26.48
CA GLN A 53 -36.95 -1.49 -26.20
C GLN A 53 -35.81 -1.65 -25.21
N VAL A 54 -36.12 -2.22 -24.04
CA VAL A 54 -35.11 -2.70 -23.11
C VAL A 54 -34.42 -3.89 -23.77
N ASP A 55 -33.10 -3.81 -23.93
CA ASP A 55 -32.25 -4.95 -24.25
C ASP A 55 -32.43 -5.99 -23.14
N LYS A 56 -33.37 -6.93 -23.32
CA LYS A 56 -33.67 -7.95 -22.32
C LYS A 56 -32.41 -8.77 -22.07
N TRP A 57 -31.96 -8.77 -20.80
CA TRP A 57 -30.86 -9.61 -20.35
C TRP A 57 -31.04 -11.04 -20.85
N ASN A 58 -30.13 -11.46 -21.74
CA ASN A 58 -30.25 -12.74 -22.42
C ASN A 58 -29.52 -13.80 -21.59
N ALA A 59 -30.23 -14.36 -20.62
CA ALA A 59 -29.74 -15.39 -19.71
C ALA A 59 -29.33 -16.68 -20.43
N ASP A 60 -29.86 -16.94 -21.63
CA ASP A 60 -29.64 -18.16 -22.41
C ASP A 60 -28.34 -18.11 -23.24
N LYS A 61 -27.83 -16.91 -23.57
CA LYS A 61 -26.53 -16.76 -24.24
C LYS A 61 -25.38 -17.02 -23.27
N ARG A 62 -24.65 -18.11 -23.51
CA ARG A 62 -23.42 -18.44 -22.79
C ARG A 62 -22.31 -17.43 -23.10
N ILE A 63 -21.42 -17.23 -22.14
CA ILE A 63 -20.11 -16.61 -22.38
C ILE A 63 -19.09 -17.71 -22.71
N GLU A 64 -18.32 -17.53 -23.78
CA GLU A 64 -17.21 -18.42 -24.10
C GLU A 64 -15.94 -17.93 -23.42
N ILE A 65 -15.48 -18.68 -22.41
CA ILE A 65 -14.18 -18.46 -21.77
C ILE A 65 -13.21 -19.53 -22.26
N GLU A 66 -12.03 -19.09 -22.70
CA GLU A 66 -10.94 -19.96 -23.13
C GLU A 66 -10.58 -20.96 -22.04
N ARG A 67 -10.82 -22.26 -22.29
CA ARG A 67 -10.54 -23.35 -21.35
C ARG A 67 -9.05 -23.58 -21.21
N ARG A 68 -8.42 -22.81 -20.33
CA ARG A 68 -7.01 -22.95 -19.96
C ARG A 68 -6.85 -23.97 -18.82
N PRO A 69 -5.85 -24.86 -18.87
CA PRO A 69 -5.59 -25.82 -17.80
C PRO A 69 -5.54 -25.17 -16.42
N PHE A 70 -6.05 -25.84 -15.40
CA PHE A 70 -5.95 -25.37 -14.02
C PHE A 70 -4.47 -25.28 -13.60
N HIS A 71 -3.96 -24.06 -13.42
CA HIS A 71 -2.66 -23.84 -12.81
C HIS A 71 -2.68 -24.21 -11.32
N LYS A 72 -1.53 -24.67 -10.81
CA LYS A 72 -1.34 -24.99 -9.40
C LYS A 72 -1.58 -23.74 -8.54
N LEU A 73 -2.57 -23.78 -7.66
CA LEU A 73 -2.87 -22.69 -6.75
C LEU A 73 -1.96 -22.78 -5.50
N PRO A 74 -1.63 -21.67 -4.82
CA PRO A 74 -0.75 -21.67 -3.65
C PRO A 74 -1.44 -22.20 -2.36
N VAL A 75 -2.16 -23.32 -2.47
CA VAL A 75 -2.88 -24.02 -1.40
C VAL A 75 -2.07 -25.15 -0.76
N ALA A 76 -0.83 -25.37 -1.17
CA ALA A 76 -0.03 -26.55 -0.79
C ALA A 76 0.20 -26.72 0.73
N ARG A 77 0.06 -25.65 1.51
CA ARG A 77 0.16 -25.64 2.99
C ARG A 77 -1.18 -25.66 3.72
N LEU A 78 -2.32 -25.71 3.01
CA LEU A 78 -3.66 -25.70 3.61
C LEU A 78 -4.21 -27.12 3.85
N GLU A 79 -5.00 -27.29 4.89
CA GLU A 79 -5.75 -28.50 5.21
C GLU A 79 -7.26 -28.29 5.00
N THR A 80 -8.07 -29.36 5.10
CA THR A 80 -9.52 -29.29 4.89
C THR A 80 -10.23 -28.35 5.90
N ALA A 81 -9.66 -28.19 7.10
CA ALA A 81 -10.15 -27.28 8.13
C ALA A 81 -10.04 -25.78 7.75
N ASP A 82 -9.13 -25.40 6.86
CA ASP A 82 -8.93 -24.00 6.42
C ASP A 82 -10.06 -23.49 5.49
N PHE A 83 -10.90 -24.41 5.00
CA PHE A 83 -12.01 -24.11 4.10
C PHE A 83 -13.32 -23.90 4.87
N VAL A 84 -13.55 -24.62 5.97
CA VAL A 84 -14.62 -24.34 6.95
C VAL A 84 -14.18 -24.75 8.37
N PRO A 85 -14.16 -23.85 9.37
CA PRO A 85 -13.59 -24.17 10.69
C PRO A 85 -14.29 -25.27 11.53
N ARG A 86 -15.54 -25.65 11.21
CA ARG A 86 -16.31 -26.71 11.92
C ARG A 86 -17.37 -27.34 11.02
N LEU A 87 -17.58 -28.66 11.11
CA LEU A 87 -18.68 -29.39 10.44
C LEU A 87 -20.06 -28.76 10.69
N ARG A 88 -20.41 -28.45 11.94
CA ARG A 88 -21.68 -27.77 12.27
C ARG A 88 -21.85 -26.37 11.66
N THR A 89 -20.75 -25.70 11.31
CA THR A 89 -20.80 -24.42 10.59
C THR A 89 -21.07 -24.64 9.10
N LEU A 90 -20.52 -25.71 8.51
CA LEU A 90 -20.85 -26.14 7.15
C LEU A 90 -22.32 -26.56 7.05
N GLU A 91 -22.80 -27.43 7.94
CA GLU A 91 -24.21 -27.88 7.99
C GLU A 91 -25.19 -26.71 8.10
N LYS A 92 -24.89 -25.73 8.99
CA LYS A 92 -25.68 -24.50 9.12
C LYS A 92 -25.60 -23.62 7.87
N ALA A 93 -24.46 -23.52 7.20
CA ALA A 93 -24.33 -22.73 5.99
C ALA A 93 -25.06 -23.36 4.79
N LEU A 94 -24.94 -24.69 4.60
CA LEU A 94 -25.65 -25.45 3.56
C LEU A 94 -27.17 -25.30 3.70
N SER A 95 -27.70 -25.48 4.91
CA SER A 95 -29.12 -25.31 5.19
C SER A 95 -29.60 -23.85 5.04
N MET A 96 -28.83 -22.86 5.51
CA MET A 96 -29.15 -21.44 5.31
C MET A 96 -29.07 -20.98 3.84
N MET A 97 -28.33 -21.67 2.98
CA MET A 97 -28.22 -21.36 1.54
C MET A 97 -29.04 -22.30 0.64
N ASN A 98 -29.79 -23.23 1.24
CA ASN A 98 -30.60 -24.26 0.58
C ASN A 98 -29.86 -24.97 -0.57
N LEU A 99 -28.62 -25.38 -0.30
CA LEU A 99 -27.80 -26.18 -1.21
C LEU A 99 -28.27 -27.63 -1.21
N GLN A 100 -28.36 -28.25 -2.39
CA GLN A 100 -28.83 -29.63 -2.57
C GLN A 100 -27.70 -30.66 -2.45
N ILE A 101 -26.44 -30.26 -2.71
CA ILE A 101 -25.27 -31.13 -2.54
C ILE A 101 -25.09 -31.56 -1.07
N PRO A 102 -24.94 -32.87 -0.78
CA PRO A 102 -24.64 -33.35 0.58
C PRO A 102 -23.32 -32.80 1.13
N SER A 103 -23.29 -32.52 2.44
CA SER A 103 -22.10 -32.05 3.15
C SER A 103 -20.89 -32.95 2.97
N GLU A 104 -21.11 -34.27 3.02
CA GLU A 104 -20.09 -35.30 2.79
C GLU A 104 -19.48 -35.21 1.38
N LYS A 105 -20.33 -35.09 0.35
CA LYS A 105 -19.89 -34.97 -1.04
C LYS A 105 -19.12 -33.68 -1.27
N LEU A 106 -19.54 -32.57 -0.66
CA LEU A 106 -18.82 -31.30 -0.74
C LEU A 106 -17.45 -31.37 -0.02
N MET A 107 -17.36 -32.04 1.12
CA MET A 107 -16.08 -32.28 1.81
C MET A 107 -15.16 -33.25 1.04
N GLN A 108 -15.72 -34.19 0.28
CA GLN A 108 -14.95 -35.01 -0.67
C GLN A 108 -14.27 -34.11 -1.72
N LEU A 109 -15.02 -33.19 -2.35
CA LEU A 109 -14.50 -32.25 -3.35
C LEU A 109 -13.42 -31.32 -2.77
N VAL A 110 -13.58 -30.82 -1.54
CA VAL A 110 -12.55 -30.02 -0.83
C VAL A 110 -11.26 -30.83 -0.65
N THR A 111 -11.39 -32.10 -0.29
CA THR A 111 -10.25 -33.00 -0.05
C THR A 111 -9.53 -33.35 -1.37
N GLN A 112 -10.29 -33.66 -2.43
CA GLN A 112 -9.76 -33.92 -3.77
C GLN A 112 -9.03 -32.70 -4.34
N PHE A 113 -9.61 -31.49 -4.20
CA PHE A 113 -8.97 -30.23 -4.62
C PHE A 113 -7.60 -30.02 -3.97
N LEU A 114 -7.47 -30.30 -2.67
CA LEU A 114 -6.20 -30.19 -1.94
C LEU A 114 -5.20 -31.26 -2.35
N LEU A 115 -5.62 -32.51 -2.55
CA LEU A 115 -4.76 -33.58 -3.03
C LEU A 115 -4.22 -33.30 -4.44
N ALA A 116 -5.09 -32.87 -5.35
CA ALA A 116 -4.72 -32.49 -6.73
C ALA A 116 -3.68 -31.36 -6.73
N ASN A 117 -3.91 -30.26 -6.00
CA ASN A 117 -2.94 -29.16 -5.90
C ASN A 117 -1.61 -29.55 -5.20
N ARG A 118 -1.61 -30.61 -4.37
CA ARG A 118 -0.40 -31.15 -3.72
C ARG A 118 0.42 -32.08 -4.63
N ALA A 119 -0.09 -32.46 -5.81
CA ALA A 119 0.63 -33.29 -6.76
C ALA A 119 1.97 -32.66 -7.21
N ARG A 120 3.03 -33.48 -7.28
CA ARG A 120 4.39 -33.03 -7.66
C ARG A 120 4.67 -33.13 -9.17
N ARG A 121 3.94 -34.00 -9.85
CA ARG A 121 3.84 -34.10 -11.31
C ARG A 121 2.35 -34.10 -11.64
N ASP A 122 2.00 -33.77 -12.88
CA ASP A 122 0.65 -33.97 -13.42
C ASP A 122 -0.50 -33.22 -12.70
N VAL A 123 -0.16 -32.16 -11.95
CA VAL A 123 -1.12 -31.29 -11.22
C VAL A 123 -2.24 -30.74 -12.11
N HIS A 124 -1.94 -30.45 -13.38
CA HIS A 124 -2.95 -30.02 -14.37
C HIS A 124 -3.97 -31.12 -14.69
N ILE A 125 -3.55 -32.39 -14.71
CA ILE A 125 -4.39 -33.54 -15.02
C ILE A 125 -5.29 -33.88 -13.83
N GLU A 126 -4.74 -33.90 -12.60
CA GLU A 126 -5.56 -34.13 -11.41
C GLU A 126 -6.53 -32.97 -11.11
N LEU A 127 -6.20 -31.73 -11.46
CA LEU A 127 -7.14 -30.61 -11.34
C LEU A 127 -8.20 -30.58 -12.44
N GLU A 128 -7.89 -31.04 -13.66
CA GLU A 128 -8.89 -31.21 -14.71
C GLU A 128 -9.82 -32.40 -14.41
N LYS A 129 -9.32 -33.48 -13.81
CA LYS A 129 -10.14 -34.57 -13.27
C LYS A 129 -11.04 -34.09 -12.13
N TRP A 130 -10.50 -33.32 -11.19
CA TRP A 130 -11.28 -32.69 -10.12
C TRP A 130 -12.39 -31.75 -10.66
N ARG A 131 -12.13 -31.03 -11.76
CA ARG A 131 -13.14 -30.22 -12.46
C ARG A 131 -14.32 -31.07 -12.94
N GLN A 132 -14.07 -32.28 -13.47
CA GLN A 132 -15.13 -33.21 -13.86
C GLN A 132 -15.84 -33.79 -12.61
N ASP A 133 -15.10 -34.18 -11.57
CA ASP A 133 -15.68 -34.63 -10.27
C ASP A 133 -16.64 -33.57 -9.67
N VAL A 134 -16.33 -32.27 -9.84
CA VAL A 134 -17.22 -31.15 -9.45
C VAL A 134 -18.48 -31.13 -10.32
N LEU A 135 -18.35 -31.20 -11.65
CA LEU A 135 -19.52 -31.16 -12.55
C LEU A 135 -20.48 -32.32 -12.27
N ASP A 136 -19.95 -33.53 -12.12
CA ASP A 136 -20.74 -34.73 -11.77
C ASP A 136 -21.40 -34.59 -10.39
N ALA A 137 -20.67 -34.12 -9.38
CA ALA A 137 -21.19 -33.97 -8.01
C ALA A 137 -22.33 -32.95 -7.87
N PHE A 138 -22.46 -32.01 -8.81
CA PHE A 138 -23.54 -31.04 -8.88
C PHE A 138 -24.53 -31.34 -10.03
N ASN A 139 -24.44 -32.50 -10.70
CA ASN A 139 -25.24 -32.86 -11.89
C ASN A 139 -25.22 -31.79 -13.01
N GLY A 140 -24.13 -31.04 -13.13
CA GLY A 140 -24.01 -29.91 -14.06
C GLY A 140 -24.75 -28.63 -13.68
N ASP A 141 -25.37 -28.51 -12.48
CA ASP A 141 -26.00 -27.25 -12.05
C ASP A 141 -24.94 -26.18 -11.73
N LEU A 142 -24.63 -25.37 -12.75
CA LEU A 142 -23.70 -24.24 -12.68
C LEU A 142 -24.17 -23.16 -11.69
N LYS A 143 -25.49 -23.00 -11.49
CA LYS A 143 -26.06 -22.09 -10.50
C LYS A 143 -25.84 -22.63 -9.08
N GLU A 144 -25.89 -23.94 -8.86
CA GLU A 144 -25.54 -24.52 -7.56
C GLU A 144 -24.02 -24.51 -7.30
N ILE A 145 -23.18 -24.84 -8.28
CA ILE A 145 -21.71 -24.67 -8.18
C ILE A 145 -21.37 -23.22 -7.78
N THR A 146 -22.06 -22.24 -8.36
CA THR A 146 -21.88 -20.82 -8.02
C THR A 146 -22.41 -20.47 -6.63
N ARG A 147 -23.50 -21.09 -6.15
CA ARG A 147 -23.96 -20.93 -4.76
C ARG A 147 -22.94 -21.51 -3.77
N ALA A 148 -22.35 -22.67 -4.06
CA ALA A 148 -21.28 -23.24 -3.25
C ALA A 148 -20.00 -22.37 -3.27
N ALA A 149 -19.63 -21.82 -4.43
CA ALA A 149 -18.53 -20.85 -4.55
C ALA A 149 -18.79 -19.59 -3.70
N ASN A 150 -20.00 -19.02 -3.77
CA ASN A 150 -20.44 -17.88 -2.94
C ASN A 150 -20.39 -18.20 -1.44
N MET A 151 -20.67 -19.46 -1.04
CA MET A 151 -20.53 -19.91 0.34
C MET A 151 -19.05 -19.91 0.78
N PHE A 152 -18.16 -20.56 0.02
CA PHE A 152 -16.72 -20.59 0.34
C PHE A 152 -16.07 -19.20 0.28
N ALA A 153 -16.54 -18.29 -0.58
CA ALA A 153 -16.07 -16.91 -0.66
C ALA A 153 -16.39 -16.08 0.60
N LYS A 154 -17.40 -16.51 1.39
CA LYS A 154 -17.78 -15.93 2.68
C LYS A 154 -17.17 -16.67 3.88
N LEU A 155 -17.02 -18.00 3.80
CA LEU A 155 -16.57 -18.83 4.94
C LEU A 155 -15.05 -19.02 5.03
N SER A 156 -14.32 -19.05 3.91
CA SER A 156 -12.86 -19.24 3.91
C SER A 156 -12.15 -17.89 3.77
N PRO A 157 -11.24 -17.51 4.70
CA PRO A 157 -10.44 -16.29 4.57
C PRO A 157 -9.59 -16.24 3.30
N LYS A 158 -9.22 -17.41 2.76
CA LYS A 158 -8.31 -17.55 1.62
C LYS A 158 -9.03 -17.73 0.28
N LYS A 159 -10.31 -18.10 0.25
CA LYS A 159 -11.20 -18.17 -0.94
C LYS A 159 -10.72 -18.97 -2.17
N PHE A 160 -9.59 -19.70 -2.12
CA PHE A 160 -9.05 -20.49 -3.24
C PHE A 160 -10.07 -21.43 -3.90
N LEU A 161 -10.82 -22.17 -3.10
CA LEU A 161 -11.84 -23.11 -3.61
C LEU A 161 -13.02 -22.36 -4.26
N ALA A 162 -13.38 -21.17 -3.76
CA ALA A 162 -14.40 -20.35 -4.42
C ALA A 162 -13.94 -19.90 -5.81
N HIS A 163 -12.70 -19.38 -5.92
CA HIS A 163 -12.09 -19.02 -7.20
C HIS A 163 -12.09 -20.21 -8.19
N ALA A 164 -11.70 -21.40 -7.73
CA ALA A 164 -11.70 -22.61 -8.55
C ALA A 164 -13.12 -23.01 -8.99
N LEU A 165 -14.11 -23.04 -8.10
CA LEU A 165 -15.50 -23.36 -8.43
C LEU A 165 -16.14 -22.32 -9.37
N TYR A 166 -15.82 -21.02 -9.22
CA TYR A 166 -16.22 -20.01 -10.19
C TYR A 166 -15.61 -20.29 -11.57
N LYS A 167 -14.32 -20.70 -11.66
CA LYS A 167 -13.70 -21.08 -12.94
C LYS A 167 -14.44 -22.24 -13.62
N VAL A 168 -14.80 -23.29 -12.88
CA VAL A 168 -15.57 -24.43 -13.42
C VAL A 168 -16.91 -23.96 -14.02
N ALA A 169 -17.72 -23.23 -13.26
CA ALA A 169 -19.02 -22.77 -13.74
C ALA A 169 -18.92 -21.71 -14.87
N ALA A 170 -17.87 -20.90 -14.86
CA ALA A 170 -17.61 -19.89 -15.89
C ALA A 170 -17.23 -20.53 -17.24
N GLU A 171 -16.43 -21.59 -17.25
CA GLU A 171 -16.01 -22.30 -18.47
C GLU A 171 -17.14 -23.12 -19.13
N GLU A 172 -18.17 -23.50 -18.37
CA GLU A 172 -19.42 -24.07 -18.92
C GLU A 172 -20.42 -22.98 -19.36
N GLY A 173 -20.05 -21.71 -19.19
CA GLY A 173 -20.72 -20.54 -19.77
C GLY A 173 -21.62 -19.74 -18.83
N TYR A 174 -21.59 -19.98 -17.52
CA TYR A 174 -22.48 -19.32 -16.57
C TYR A 174 -22.01 -17.88 -16.23
N GLN A 175 -22.73 -16.89 -16.78
CA GLN A 175 -22.41 -15.46 -16.72
C GLN A 175 -22.07 -14.96 -15.30
N ASN A 176 -22.85 -15.34 -14.28
CA ASN A 176 -22.63 -14.90 -12.89
C ASN A 176 -21.33 -15.45 -12.29
N ALA A 177 -20.92 -16.67 -12.66
CA ALA A 177 -19.63 -17.22 -12.24
C ALA A 177 -18.47 -16.56 -13.00
N ALA A 178 -18.64 -16.32 -14.30
CA ALA A 178 -17.67 -15.59 -15.11
C ALA A 178 -17.40 -14.18 -14.56
N TYR A 179 -18.44 -13.48 -14.08
CA TYR A 179 -18.29 -12.19 -13.41
C TYR A 179 -17.44 -12.28 -12.13
N GLN A 180 -17.78 -13.19 -11.21
CA GLN A 180 -17.04 -13.35 -9.95
C GLN A 180 -15.59 -13.82 -10.19
N TYR A 181 -15.38 -14.72 -11.15
CA TYR A 181 -14.07 -15.18 -11.60
C TYR A 181 -13.23 -14.01 -12.15
N ALA A 182 -13.80 -13.19 -13.03
CA ALA A 182 -13.13 -12.00 -13.57
C ALA A 182 -12.80 -10.95 -12.50
N VAL A 183 -13.68 -10.72 -11.52
CA VAL A 183 -13.42 -9.80 -10.41
C VAL A 183 -12.27 -10.28 -9.52
N ILE A 184 -12.23 -11.57 -9.18
CA ILE A 184 -11.13 -12.15 -8.39
C ILE A 184 -9.80 -12.07 -9.15
N MET A 185 -9.79 -12.46 -10.44
CA MET A 185 -8.60 -12.36 -11.29
C MET A 185 -8.10 -10.93 -11.49
N GLY A 186 -9.00 -9.98 -11.73
CA GLY A 186 -8.64 -8.59 -12.02
C GLY A 186 -8.08 -7.86 -10.80
N THR A 187 -8.52 -8.23 -9.60
CA THR A 187 -8.04 -7.61 -8.35
C THR A 187 -6.75 -8.22 -7.82
N GLY A 188 -6.26 -9.34 -8.37
CA GLY A 188 -5.18 -10.12 -7.74
C GLY A 188 -5.58 -10.70 -6.37
N SER A 189 -6.89 -10.75 -6.09
CA SER A 189 -7.41 -11.37 -4.87
C SER A 189 -6.92 -12.81 -4.77
N VAL A 190 -6.88 -13.34 -3.54
CA VAL A 190 -6.47 -14.74 -3.28
C VAL A 190 -4.95 -14.99 -3.47
N GLY A 191 -4.15 -13.95 -3.66
CA GLY A 191 -2.69 -14.07 -3.77
C GLY A 191 -2.25 -14.61 -5.13
N LEU A 192 -3.01 -14.29 -6.18
CA LEU A 192 -2.69 -14.58 -7.57
C LEU A 192 -2.24 -13.28 -8.26
N PRO A 193 -1.29 -13.32 -9.22
CA PRO A 193 -0.97 -12.16 -10.04
C PRO A 193 -2.22 -11.61 -10.72
N SER A 194 -2.40 -10.28 -10.73
CA SER A 194 -3.57 -9.66 -11.35
C SER A 194 -3.58 -9.91 -12.86
N ALA A 195 -4.62 -10.60 -13.35
CA ALA A 195 -4.85 -10.83 -14.77
C ALA A 195 -5.80 -9.77 -15.35
N MET A 196 -5.56 -8.49 -15.04
CA MET A 196 -6.46 -7.36 -15.36
C MET A 196 -6.89 -7.30 -16.83
N ALA A 197 -6.02 -7.65 -17.77
CA ALA A 197 -6.36 -7.69 -19.20
C ALA A 197 -7.39 -8.78 -19.55
N GLN A 198 -7.27 -9.98 -18.96
CA GLN A 198 -8.21 -11.10 -19.14
C GLN A 198 -9.53 -10.83 -18.42
N SER A 199 -9.46 -10.28 -17.21
CA SER A 199 -10.61 -9.77 -16.46
C SER A 199 -11.41 -8.74 -17.28
N LEU A 200 -10.74 -7.75 -17.88
CA LEU A 200 -11.36 -6.73 -18.70
C LEU A 200 -11.94 -7.27 -20.02
N ALA A 201 -11.40 -8.35 -20.58
CA ALA A 201 -12.03 -9.05 -21.71
C ALA A 201 -13.37 -9.65 -21.29
N ILE A 202 -13.37 -10.55 -20.30
CA ILE A 202 -14.58 -11.21 -19.77
C ILE A 202 -15.65 -10.17 -19.34
N ILE A 203 -15.25 -9.06 -18.72
CA ILE A 203 -16.18 -7.98 -18.34
C ILE A 203 -16.81 -7.29 -19.55
N LYS A 204 -16.09 -7.08 -20.66
CA LYS A 204 -16.66 -6.54 -21.91
C LYS A 204 -17.62 -7.53 -22.56
N ASP A 205 -17.26 -8.81 -22.58
CA ASP A 205 -18.09 -9.86 -23.19
C ASP A 205 -19.40 -10.03 -22.40
N LEU A 206 -19.34 -9.99 -21.06
CA LEU A 206 -20.51 -9.93 -20.19
C LEU A 206 -21.38 -8.67 -20.43
N VAL A 207 -20.77 -7.50 -20.69
CA VAL A 207 -21.51 -6.29 -21.10
C VAL A 207 -22.23 -6.50 -22.44
N ALA A 208 -21.57 -7.09 -23.44
CA ALA A 208 -22.17 -7.42 -24.73
C ALA A 208 -23.30 -8.48 -24.64
N LEU A 209 -23.31 -9.29 -23.59
CA LEU A 209 -24.37 -10.24 -23.26
C LEU A 209 -25.51 -9.65 -22.41
N GLY A 210 -25.43 -8.38 -22.01
CA GLY A 210 -26.47 -7.71 -21.21
C GLY A 210 -26.42 -8.04 -19.71
N HIS A 211 -25.31 -8.58 -19.19
CA HIS A 211 -25.17 -8.87 -17.76
C HIS A 211 -25.11 -7.57 -16.93
N PRO A 212 -25.88 -7.40 -15.84
CA PRO A 212 -26.05 -6.09 -15.20
C PRO A 212 -24.80 -5.57 -14.48
N GLN A 213 -24.21 -6.35 -13.56
CA GLN A 213 -23.06 -5.89 -12.76
C GLN A 213 -21.83 -5.50 -13.59
N SER A 214 -21.60 -6.15 -14.73
CA SER A 214 -20.42 -5.86 -15.57
C SER A 214 -20.52 -4.51 -16.25
N HIS A 215 -21.71 -3.97 -16.49
CA HIS A 215 -21.90 -2.59 -16.96
C HIS A 215 -21.37 -1.59 -15.92
N ILE A 216 -21.72 -1.78 -14.65
CA ILE A 216 -21.22 -0.96 -13.54
C ILE A 216 -19.69 -1.09 -13.42
N THR A 217 -19.16 -2.32 -13.44
CA THR A 217 -17.71 -2.56 -13.35
C THR A 217 -16.93 -1.94 -14.51
N LEU A 218 -17.45 -2.02 -15.74
CA LEU A 218 -16.82 -1.40 -16.91
C LEU A 218 -16.92 0.13 -16.85
N SER A 219 -18.03 0.68 -16.34
CA SER A 219 -18.17 2.12 -16.07
C SER A 219 -17.10 2.60 -15.08
N ASP A 220 -16.92 1.93 -13.94
CA ASP A 220 -15.91 2.29 -12.94
C ASP A 220 -14.48 2.27 -13.49
N ILE A 221 -14.19 1.33 -14.41
CA ILE A 221 -12.89 1.28 -15.12
C ILE A 221 -12.78 2.44 -16.11
N LYS A 222 -13.87 2.79 -16.79
CA LYS A 222 -13.94 3.85 -17.80
C LYS A 222 -13.85 5.26 -17.19
N ILE A 223 -14.50 5.51 -16.06
CA ILE A 223 -14.35 6.76 -15.27
C ILE A 223 -12.87 6.99 -14.91
N ARG A 224 -12.20 5.96 -14.35
CA ARG A 224 -10.78 6.01 -13.99
C ARG A 224 -9.82 6.19 -15.17
N SER A 225 -10.27 5.99 -16.41
CA SER A 225 -9.44 6.19 -17.62
C SER A 225 -9.39 7.64 -18.14
N GLY A 226 -10.18 8.56 -17.57
CA GLY A 226 -10.05 10.01 -17.74
C GLY A 226 -10.38 10.62 -19.11
N SER A 227 -10.46 9.84 -20.20
CA SER A 227 -10.79 10.40 -21.52
C SER A 227 -12.28 10.77 -21.63
N LYS A 228 -12.60 11.93 -22.22
CA LYS A 228 -13.99 12.42 -22.36
C LYS A 228 -14.94 11.43 -23.06
N GLU A 229 -14.41 10.65 -23.99
CA GLU A 229 -15.15 9.57 -24.68
C GLU A 229 -15.44 8.39 -23.73
N SER A 230 -14.45 8.00 -22.94
CA SER A 230 -14.63 6.95 -21.91
C SER A 230 -15.57 7.40 -20.80
N GLN A 231 -15.54 8.69 -20.42
CA GLN A 231 -16.45 9.29 -19.46
C GLN A 231 -17.91 9.27 -19.94
N ARG A 232 -18.18 9.68 -21.18
CA ARG A 232 -19.52 9.55 -21.80
C ARG A 232 -20.00 8.10 -21.85
N TYR A 233 -19.15 7.20 -22.31
CA TYR A 233 -19.48 5.77 -22.38
C TYR A 233 -19.73 5.15 -20.99
N ALA A 234 -19.08 5.65 -19.93
CA ALA A 234 -19.36 5.23 -18.56
C ALA A 234 -20.77 5.62 -18.11
N VAL A 235 -21.26 6.81 -18.46
CA VAL A 235 -22.65 7.24 -18.19
C VAL A 235 -23.64 6.32 -18.91
N GLU A 236 -23.44 6.06 -20.20
CA GLU A 236 -24.29 5.12 -20.96
C GLU A 236 -24.34 3.72 -20.33
N LEU A 237 -23.21 3.23 -19.82
CA LEU A 237 -23.15 1.93 -19.15
C LEU A 237 -23.96 1.91 -17.85
N LEU A 238 -23.92 2.98 -17.04
CA LEU A 238 -24.75 3.10 -15.84
C LEU A 238 -26.24 3.23 -16.18
N GLU A 239 -26.60 3.99 -17.21
CA GLU A 239 -27.99 4.10 -17.68
C GLU A 239 -28.54 2.78 -18.26
N ARG A 240 -27.68 1.93 -18.82
CA ARG A 240 -28.02 0.55 -19.21
C ARG A 240 -28.19 -0.33 -17.97
N ALA A 241 -27.24 -0.31 -17.03
CA ALA A 241 -27.32 -1.07 -15.77
C ALA A 241 -28.59 -0.73 -14.96
N TRP A 242 -28.94 0.55 -14.87
CA TRP A 242 -30.19 1.00 -14.25
C TRP A 242 -31.43 0.42 -14.94
N ARG A 243 -31.49 0.47 -16.28
CA ARG A 243 -32.59 -0.14 -17.07
C ARG A 243 -32.65 -1.66 -16.95
N LEU A 244 -31.54 -2.32 -16.64
CA LEU A 244 -31.47 -3.75 -16.32
C LEU A 244 -31.89 -4.07 -14.87
N GLY A 245 -32.17 -3.04 -14.04
CA GLY A 245 -32.71 -3.18 -12.68
C GLY A 245 -31.75 -2.81 -11.55
N GLU A 246 -30.49 -2.45 -11.84
CA GLU A 246 -29.47 -2.20 -10.81
C GLU A 246 -29.65 -0.85 -10.12
N ALA A 247 -30.24 -0.85 -8.92
CA ALA A 247 -30.38 0.34 -8.06
C ALA A 247 -29.03 1.05 -7.80
N ALA A 248 -27.96 0.28 -7.65
CA ALA A 248 -26.59 0.79 -7.48
C ALA A 248 -26.09 1.63 -8.66
N ALA A 249 -26.66 1.47 -9.87
CA ALA A 249 -26.30 2.27 -11.03
C ALA A 249 -26.89 3.69 -10.96
N ALA A 250 -28.12 3.85 -10.47
CA ALA A 250 -28.72 5.17 -10.23
C ALA A 250 -27.96 5.95 -9.14
N PHE A 251 -27.54 5.29 -8.06
CA PHE A 251 -26.70 5.93 -7.04
C PHE A 251 -25.37 6.45 -7.62
N ARG A 252 -24.74 5.68 -8.53
CA ARG A 252 -23.51 6.08 -9.22
C ARG A 252 -23.72 7.21 -10.22
N LEU A 253 -24.86 7.25 -10.92
CA LEU A 253 -25.26 8.41 -11.73
C LEU A 253 -25.42 9.65 -10.86
N GLY A 254 -26.04 9.53 -9.68
CA GLY A 254 -26.12 10.59 -8.67
C GLY A 254 -24.74 11.17 -8.32
N ASN A 255 -23.76 10.30 -8.00
CA ASN A 255 -22.38 10.72 -7.75
C ASN A 255 -21.75 11.43 -8.96
N VAL A 256 -21.89 10.87 -10.16
CA VAL A 256 -21.35 11.42 -11.42
C VAL A 256 -21.84 12.85 -11.69
N TYR A 257 -23.14 13.11 -11.55
CA TYR A 257 -23.72 14.45 -11.71
C TYR A 257 -23.37 15.39 -10.54
N ARG A 258 -23.29 14.89 -9.30
CA ARG A 258 -22.91 15.67 -8.10
C ARG A 258 -21.47 16.16 -8.15
N GLU A 259 -20.55 15.32 -8.62
CA GLU A 259 -19.11 15.56 -8.57
C GLU A 259 -18.61 16.36 -9.79
N GLY A 260 -19.25 16.23 -10.95
CA GLY A 260 -18.89 17.01 -12.14
C GLY A 260 -17.57 16.60 -12.81
N ALA A 261 -16.98 15.47 -12.41
CA ALA A 261 -15.70 14.99 -12.93
C ALA A 261 -15.82 14.23 -14.26
N VAL A 262 -17.04 13.80 -14.63
CA VAL A 262 -17.35 12.87 -15.75
C VAL A 262 -18.38 13.49 -16.72
N VAL A 263 -19.27 14.32 -16.19
CA VAL A 263 -20.26 15.16 -16.90
C VAL A 263 -20.20 16.57 -16.30
N GLU A 264 -20.87 17.55 -16.90
CA GLU A 264 -21.02 18.86 -16.24
C GLU A 264 -21.82 18.73 -14.93
N ARG A 265 -21.40 19.45 -13.89
CA ARG A 265 -21.91 19.31 -12.53
C ARG A 265 -23.35 19.81 -12.42
N ASP A 266 -24.29 18.89 -12.28
CA ASP A 266 -25.72 19.18 -12.17
C ASP A 266 -26.28 18.57 -10.87
N TYR A 267 -26.52 19.43 -9.88
CA TYR A 267 -27.08 19.01 -8.60
C TYR A 267 -28.56 18.63 -8.66
N ALA A 268 -29.32 19.11 -9.65
CA ALA A 268 -30.72 18.72 -9.84
C ALA A 268 -30.80 17.30 -10.43
N GLN A 269 -30.00 16.99 -11.45
CA GLN A 269 -29.86 15.62 -11.95
C GLN A 269 -29.33 14.67 -10.87
N ALA A 270 -28.36 15.10 -10.07
CA ALA A 270 -27.87 14.29 -8.95
C ALA A 270 -28.99 13.89 -7.98
N ILE A 271 -29.84 14.85 -7.57
CA ILE A 271 -31.01 14.58 -6.71
C ILE A 271 -31.98 13.60 -7.38
N VAL A 272 -32.31 13.79 -8.67
CA VAL A 272 -33.20 12.89 -9.42
C VAL A 272 -32.65 11.45 -9.46
N TRP A 273 -31.35 11.27 -9.65
CA TRP A 273 -30.73 9.94 -9.70
C TRP A 273 -30.60 9.28 -8.32
N TYR A 274 -30.33 10.04 -7.26
CA TYR A 274 -30.37 9.52 -5.89
C TYR A 274 -31.80 9.15 -5.44
N ASP A 275 -32.82 9.91 -5.84
CA ASP A 275 -34.21 9.54 -5.57
C ASP A 275 -34.63 8.27 -6.29
N ARG A 276 -34.28 8.11 -7.57
CA ARG A 276 -34.45 6.85 -8.32
C ARG A 276 -33.79 5.64 -7.64
N ALA A 277 -32.58 5.82 -7.09
CA ALA A 277 -31.93 4.76 -6.32
C ALA A 277 -32.75 4.38 -5.07
N SER A 278 -33.32 5.38 -4.39
CA SER A 278 -34.16 5.21 -3.19
C SER A 278 -35.48 4.50 -3.51
N GLU A 279 -36.12 4.83 -4.63
CA GLU A 279 -37.33 4.16 -5.14
C GLU A 279 -37.14 2.67 -5.45
N LYS A 280 -35.89 2.23 -5.66
CA LYS A 280 -35.50 0.82 -5.80
C LYS A 280 -34.92 0.19 -4.53
N GLY A 281 -35.05 0.86 -3.39
CA GLY A 281 -34.66 0.33 -2.08
C GLY A 281 -33.20 0.51 -1.69
N ALA A 282 -32.48 1.47 -2.29
CA ALA A 282 -31.16 1.91 -1.80
C ALA A 282 -31.33 3.15 -0.89
N PRO A 283 -31.44 2.99 0.45
CA PRO A 283 -31.71 4.09 1.38
C PRO A 283 -30.62 5.18 1.39
N GLU A 284 -29.42 4.85 0.91
CA GLU A 284 -28.30 5.76 0.75
C GLU A 284 -28.62 6.92 -0.21
N GLY A 285 -29.54 6.72 -1.17
CA GLY A 285 -29.99 7.79 -2.06
C GLY A 285 -30.66 8.94 -1.30
N HIS A 286 -31.63 8.63 -0.43
CA HIS A 286 -32.28 9.62 0.43
C HIS A 286 -31.31 10.25 1.43
N PHE A 287 -30.30 9.51 1.91
CA PHE A 287 -29.21 10.06 2.72
C PHE A 287 -28.41 11.12 1.94
N MET A 288 -28.01 10.82 0.70
CA MET A 288 -27.26 11.75 -0.16
C MET A 288 -28.07 13.01 -0.51
N VAL A 289 -29.36 12.86 -0.81
CA VAL A 289 -30.27 14.01 -1.03
C VAL A 289 -30.42 14.85 0.24
N GLY A 290 -30.55 14.22 1.41
CA GLY A 290 -30.60 14.93 2.69
C GLY A 290 -29.30 15.68 3.00
N ASN A 291 -28.15 15.08 2.72
CA ASN A 291 -26.84 15.73 2.83
C ASN A 291 -26.72 16.94 1.88
N MET A 292 -27.14 16.79 0.62
CA MET A 292 -27.13 17.88 -0.36
C MET A 292 -27.99 19.07 0.09
N TYR A 293 -29.22 18.86 0.54
CA TYR A 293 -30.06 19.94 1.09
C TYR A 293 -29.43 20.60 2.32
N SER A 294 -28.76 19.84 3.19
CA SER A 294 -28.06 20.39 4.37
C SER A 294 -26.85 21.26 4.02
N LEU A 295 -26.39 21.20 2.77
CA LEU A 295 -25.30 22.00 2.19
C LEU A 295 -25.81 23.03 1.16
N GLY A 296 -27.12 23.11 0.92
CA GLY A 296 -27.73 23.97 -0.10
C GLY A 296 -27.53 23.52 -1.55
N LEU A 297 -26.92 22.36 -1.78
CA LEU A 297 -26.61 21.86 -3.13
C LEU A 297 -27.89 21.41 -3.85
N GLY A 298 -28.20 22.03 -4.99
CA GLY A 298 -29.42 21.76 -5.74
C GLY A 298 -30.65 22.56 -5.25
N THR A 299 -30.47 23.50 -4.32
CA THR A 299 -31.52 24.48 -3.94
C THR A 299 -31.52 25.67 -4.90
N ALA A 300 -32.67 26.36 -5.01
CA ALA A 300 -32.84 27.47 -5.96
C ALA A 300 -32.03 28.73 -5.63
N ASP A 301 -31.65 28.94 -4.36
CA ASP A 301 -30.87 30.09 -3.90
C ASP A 301 -29.49 29.72 -3.32
N GLY A 302 -29.12 28.43 -3.39
CA GLY A 302 -27.86 27.88 -2.91
C GLY A 302 -27.73 27.78 -1.38
N LYS A 303 -28.80 27.98 -0.60
CA LYS A 303 -28.75 27.96 0.88
C LYS A 303 -29.20 26.61 1.47
N PRO A 304 -28.68 26.20 2.63
CA PRO A 304 -29.12 24.99 3.33
C PRO A 304 -30.62 24.97 3.66
N ASP A 305 -31.37 24.05 3.04
CA ASP A 305 -32.72 23.70 3.48
C ASP A 305 -32.64 22.59 4.52
N ASN A 306 -32.61 22.99 5.79
CA ASN A 306 -32.55 22.05 6.90
C ASN A 306 -33.84 21.21 7.05
N VAL A 307 -34.99 21.68 6.56
CA VAL A 307 -36.28 20.96 6.67
C VAL A 307 -36.36 19.87 5.60
N ALA A 308 -36.00 20.19 4.34
CA ALA A 308 -35.84 19.18 3.30
C ALA A 308 -34.73 18.19 3.64
N ALA A 309 -33.62 18.64 4.26
CA ALA A 309 -32.57 17.75 4.75
C ALA A 309 -33.11 16.76 5.80
N PHE A 310 -33.81 17.25 6.82
CA PHE A 310 -34.43 16.43 7.87
C PHE A 310 -35.42 15.41 7.29
N ASN A 311 -36.38 15.86 6.47
CA ASN A 311 -37.41 15.03 5.82
C ASN A 311 -36.85 13.97 4.85
N ARG A 312 -35.56 14.02 4.52
CA ARG A 312 -34.83 13.04 3.70
C ARG A 312 -33.98 12.11 4.57
N MET A 313 -33.31 12.66 5.57
CA MET A 313 -32.56 11.91 6.58
C MET A 313 -33.47 10.95 7.36
N GLU A 314 -34.69 11.38 7.70
CA GLU A 314 -35.69 10.56 8.38
C GLU A 314 -36.10 9.35 7.53
N ARG A 315 -36.48 9.56 6.26
CA ARG A 315 -36.82 8.47 5.34
C ARG A 315 -35.66 7.50 5.11
N ALA A 316 -34.43 8.00 5.00
CA ALA A 316 -33.25 7.15 4.88
C ALA A 316 -33.00 6.32 6.15
N ALA A 317 -33.18 6.90 7.34
CA ALA A 317 -33.04 6.19 8.61
C ALA A 317 -34.13 5.13 8.81
N MET A 318 -35.39 5.44 8.50
CA MET A 318 -36.51 4.50 8.53
C MET A 318 -36.34 3.34 7.53
N ALA A 319 -35.67 3.60 6.39
CA ALA A 319 -35.33 2.59 5.39
C ALA A 319 -34.00 1.86 5.68
N GLY A 320 -33.36 2.09 6.83
CA GLY A 320 -32.22 1.31 7.31
C GLY A 320 -30.82 1.85 6.98
N SER A 321 -30.66 3.09 6.48
CA SER A 321 -29.32 3.68 6.38
C SER A 321 -28.79 4.05 7.77
N VAL A 322 -27.68 3.40 8.14
CA VAL A 322 -27.00 3.57 9.43
C VAL A 322 -26.39 4.97 9.57
N GLU A 323 -25.86 5.52 8.48
CA GLU A 323 -25.38 6.90 8.39
C GLU A 323 -26.52 7.88 8.60
N ALA A 324 -27.70 7.61 8.03
CA ALA A 324 -28.88 8.44 8.20
C ALA A 324 -29.42 8.39 9.64
N GLN A 325 -29.48 7.21 10.28
CA GLN A 325 -29.81 7.09 11.71
C GLN A 325 -28.87 7.98 12.55
N TYR A 326 -27.55 7.89 12.34
CA TYR A 326 -26.58 8.71 13.08
C TYR A 326 -26.78 10.23 12.83
N ASN A 327 -26.94 10.64 11.57
CA ASN A 327 -27.09 12.05 11.22
C ASN A 327 -28.44 12.63 11.62
N LEU A 328 -29.53 11.85 11.60
CA LEU A 328 -30.82 12.25 12.14
C LEU A 328 -30.71 12.53 13.65
N GLY A 329 -29.96 11.71 14.38
CA GLY A 329 -29.62 11.96 15.78
C GLY A 329 -28.85 13.27 16.01
N LEU A 330 -27.97 13.67 15.08
CA LEU A 330 -27.31 14.99 15.11
C LEU A 330 -28.31 16.14 14.87
N LEU A 331 -29.20 16.03 13.88
CA LEU A 331 -30.22 17.05 13.59
C LEU A 331 -31.12 17.30 14.81
N TYR A 332 -31.56 16.23 15.48
CA TYR A 332 -32.29 16.30 16.76
C TYR A 332 -31.46 16.85 17.93
N MET A 333 -30.14 16.64 17.94
CA MET A 333 -29.26 17.17 19.00
C MET A 333 -29.04 18.69 18.85
N GLU A 334 -29.04 19.18 17.61
CA GLU A 334 -28.69 20.55 17.26
C GLU A 334 -29.93 21.44 17.03
N GLY A 335 -31.09 20.86 16.73
CA GLY A 335 -32.31 21.58 16.37
C GLY A 335 -32.31 22.05 14.91
N ARG A 336 -31.65 21.30 14.00
CA ARG A 336 -31.55 21.66 12.58
C ARG A 336 -32.68 21.03 11.78
N GLY A 337 -33.65 21.86 11.37
CA GLY A 337 -34.82 21.43 10.58
C GLY A 337 -35.95 20.80 11.40
N VAL A 338 -35.73 20.59 12.70
CA VAL A 338 -36.65 19.96 13.66
C VAL A 338 -36.43 20.57 15.04
N GLU A 339 -37.39 20.46 15.95
CA GLU A 339 -37.19 20.83 17.35
C GLU A 339 -36.12 19.95 18.01
N LYS A 340 -35.31 20.54 18.89
CA LYS A 340 -34.20 19.86 19.56
C LYS A 340 -34.72 18.81 20.55
N ASN A 341 -34.54 17.53 20.23
CA ASN A 341 -34.94 16.40 21.07
C ASN A 341 -33.74 15.48 21.39
N PRO A 342 -33.03 15.71 22.51
CA PRO A 342 -31.90 14.88 22.92
C PRO A 342 -32.26 13.42 23.26
N GLY A 343 -33.54 13.10 23.48
CA GLY A 343 -34.02 11.72 23.65
C GLY A 343 -33.94 10.95 22.34
N LEU A 344 -34.46 11.53 21.26
CA LEU A 344 -34.39 10.95 19.92
C LEU A 344 -32.94 10.84 19.41
N THR A 345 -32.06 11.78 19.75
CA THR A 345 -30.60 11.64 19.52
C THR A 345 -30.06 10.32 20.10
N VAL A 346 -30.43 10.00 21.35
CA VAL A 346 -29.96 8.80 22.06
C VAL A 346 -30.56 7.53 21.47
N GLU A 347 -31.80 7.59 21.01
CA GLU A 347 -32.50 6.48 20.35
C GLU A 347 -31.86 6.14 18.99
N TYR A 348 -31.79 7.10 18.06
CA TYR A 348 -31.20 6.85 16.74
C TYR A 348 -29.69 6.53 16.81
N TRP A 349 -28.94 7.11 17.75
CA TRP A 349 -27.55 6.69 17.99
C TRP A 349 -27.44 5.31 18.65
N SER A 350 -28.45 4.85 19.40
CA SER A 350 -28.50 3.47 19.89
C SER A 350 -28.81 2.48 18.77
N MET A 351 -29.64 2.85 17.78
CA MET A 351 -29.89 2.05 16.57
C MET A 351 -28.60 1.91 15.75
N ALA A 352 -27.96 3.03 15.36
CA ALA A 352 -26.73 2.98 14.58
C ALA A 352 -25.58 2.29 15.35
N SER A 353 -25.56 2.41 16.68
CA SER A 353 -24.63 1.67 17.54
C SER A 353 -24.93 0.17 17.62
N ALA A 354 -26.16 -0.30 17.41
CA ALA A 354 -26.48 -1.72 17.33
C ALA A 354 -25.96 -2.33 16.03
N GLU A 355 -26.03 -1.57 14.94
CA GLU A 355 -25.45 -1.89 13.61
C GLU A 355 -23.92 -1.63 13.54
N ARG A 356 -23.29 -1.39 14.71
CA ARG A 356 -21.84 -1.22 14.93
C ARG A 356 -21.22 0.02 14.29
N PHE A 357 -22.00 1.09 14.04
CA PHE A 357 -21.47 2.35 13.52
C PHE A 357 -20.50 3.01 14.51
N PRO A 358 -19.20 3.15 14.19
CA PRO A 358 -18.18 3.54 15.16
C PRO A 358 -18.39 4.95 15.73
N VAL A 359 -18.87 5.89 14.90
CA VAL A 359 -19.13 7.28 15.30
C VAL A 359 -20.30 7.38 16.27
N ALA A 360 -21.37 6.58 16.06
CA ALA A 360 -22.51 6.51 16.96
C ALA A 360 -22.11 5.88 18.30
N MET A 361 -21.36 4.77 18.28
CA MET A 361 -20.79 4.15 19.49
C MET A 361 -19.96 5.15 20.31
N LEU A 362 -19.04 5.87 19.66
CA LEU A 362 -18.18 6.87 20.29
C LEU A 362 -18.99 8.02 20.92
N ASN A 363 -19.95 8.58 20.18
CA ASN A 363 -20.69 9.77 20.65
C ASN A 363 -21.79 9.42 21.67
N LEU A 364 -22.44 8.25 21.55
CA LEU A 364 -23.31 7.70 22.60
C LEU A 364 -22.52 7.42 23.89
N ALA A 365 -21.29 6.90 23.78
CA ALA A 365 -20.41 6.74 24.94
C ALA A 365 -20.04 8.09 25.60
N LYS A 366 -19.79 9.15 24.83
CA LYS A 366 -19.57 10.51 25.39
C LYS A 366 -20.77 10.97 26.23
N LEU A 367 -21.99 10.85 25.70
CA LEU A 367 -23.22 11.19 26.45
C LEU A 367 -23.35 10.40 27.76
N LEU A 368 -23.07 9.10 27.72
CA LEU A 368 -23.10 8.20 28.89
C LEU A 368 -21.98 8.45 29.92
N ILE A 369 -20.88 9.11 29.54
CA ILE A 369 -19.81 9.55 30.45
C ILE A 369 -20.15 10.89 31.10
N GLU A 370 -20.68 11.83 30.31
CA GLU A 370 -21.07 13.16 30.80
C GLU A 370 -22.27 13.09 31.77
N GLY A 371 -23.28 12.26 31.47
CA GLY A 371 -24.44 12.08 32.35
C GLY A 371 -25.46 13.23 32.33
N LYS A 372 -25.36 14.16 31.36
CA LYS A 372 -26.22 15.35 31.25
C LYS A 372 -27.51 15.11 30.46
N VAL A 373 -27.41 14.30 29.40
CA VAL A 373 -28.51 14.00 28.44
C VAL A 373 -29.14 12.64 28.75
N VAL A 374 -28.36 11.73 29.34
CA VAL A 374 -28.75 10.37 29.72
C VAL A 374 -28.20 10.07 31.11
N THR A 375 -28.83 9.14 31.82
CA THR A 375 -28.27 8.59 33.07
C THR A 375 -26.86 8.05 32.83
N LYS A 376 -25.91 8.47 33.65
CA LYS A 376 -24.48 8.12 33.54
C LYS A 376 -24.22 6.62 33.73
N ASP A 377 -23.87 5.90 32.67
CA ASP A 377 -23.39 4.51 32.74
C ASP A 377 -21.98 4.39 32.13
N VAL A 378 -20.98 4.52 33.00
CA VAL A 378 -19.54 4.37 32.68
C VAL A 378 -19.19 2.97 32.15
N ARG A 379 -19.96 1.93 32.50
CA ARG A 379 -19.75 0.55 32.03
C ARG A 379 -20.33 0.37 30.63
N ARG A 380 -21.56 0.86 30.35
CA ARG A 380 -22.12 0.87 28.99
C ARG A 380 -21.24 1.73 28.06
N ALA A 381 -20.79 2.89 28.53
CA ALA A 381 -19.84 3.72 27.78
C ALA A 381 -18.54 2.99 27.45
N ARG A 382 -17.91 2.32 28.43
CA ARG A 382 -16.70 1.51 28.20
C ARG A 382 -16.90 0.45 27.11
N ASN A 383 -17.97 -0.35 27.22
CA ASN A 383 -18.27 -1.40 26.26
C ASN A 383 -18.47 -0.83 24.84
N LEU A 384 -19.10 0.35 24.72
CA LEU A 384 -19.28 1.04 23.45
C LEU A 384 -17.98 1.57 22.85
N LEU A 385 -17.06 2.10 23.67
CA LEU A 385 -15.75 2.55 23.20
C LEU A 385 -14.86 1.37 22.76
N GLU A 386 -14.86 0.27 23.52
CA GLU A 386 -14.16 -0.98 23.17
C GLU A 386 -14.72 -1.57 21.86
N ALA A 387 -16.06 -1.51 21.66
CA ALA A 387 -16.69 -1.94 20.42
C ALA A 387 -16.43 -0.99 19.24
N ALA A 388 -16.34 0.32 19.46
CA ALA A 388 -16.01 1.31 18.43
C ALA A 388 -14.62 1.08 17.85
N ILE A 389 -13.62 0.82 18.70
CA ILE A 389 -12.25 0.47 18.28
C ILE A 389 -12.26 -0.84 17.46
N ALA A 390 -13.04 -1.83 17.90
CA ALA A 390 -13.21 -3.10 17.19
C ALA A 390 -14.09 -3.01 15.93
N SER A 391 -14.50 -1.81 15.49
CA SER A 391 -15.35 -1.59 14.31
C SER A 391 -14.97 -0.38 13.45
N SER A 392 -14.00 0.44 13.86
CA SER A 392 -13.52 1.58 13.07
C SER A 392 -12.67 1.19 11.86
N GLY A 393 -12.13 -0.03 11.82
CA GLY A 393 -11.33 -0.51 10.70
C GLY A 393 -10.07 0.33 10.50
N SER A 394 -9.96 1.00 9.36
CA SER A 394 -8.87 1.94 9.05
C SER A 394 -9.10 3.37 9.55
N ASP A 395 -10.28 3.71 10.09
CA ASP A 395 -10.53 5.02 10.71
C ASP A 395 -9.79 5.10 12.07
N ARG A 396 -8.61 5.71 12.03
CA ARG A 396 -7.79 5.97 13.22
C ARG A 396 -8.39 7.03 14.15
N PHE A 397 -9.10 8.03 13.62
CA PHE A 397 -9.63 9.14 14.42
C PHE A 397 -10.68 8.65 15.44
N ILE A 398 -11.58 7.76 15.03
CA ILE A 398 -12.56 7.17 15.94
C ILE A 398 -11.88 6.23 16.95
N ALA A 399 -10.90 5.43 16.53
CA ALA A 399 -10.14 4.56 17.43
C ALA A 399 -9.35 5.35 18.49
N GLU A 400 -8.69 6.44 18.10
CA GLU A 400 -7.93 7.32 18.98
C GLU A 400 -8.83 8.04 19.99
N GLN A 401 -9.94 8.64 19.55
CA GLN A 401 -10.90 9.25 20.48
C GLN A 401 -11.50 8.23 21.44
N ALA A 402 -11.77 7.01 20.98
CA ALA A 402 -12.29 5.95 21.83
C ALA A 402 -11.26 5.51 22.89
N ASN A 403 -10.00 5.29 22.48
CA ASN A 403 -8.90 4.97 23.39
C ASN A 403 -8.62 6.10 24.41
N MET A 404 -8.67 7.36 23.98
CA MET A 404 -8.50 8.52 24.86
C MET A 404 -9.57 8.58 25.95
N LEU A 405 -10.83 8.26 25.61
CA LEU A 405 -11.93 8.19 26.57
C LEU A 405 -11.79 6.97 27.49
N LEU A 406 -11.39 5.79 26.98
CA LEU A 406 -11.10 4.61 27.81
C LEU A 406 -10.00 4.88 28.84
N GLY A 407 -8.94 5.58 28.45
CA GLY A 407 -7.88 6.03 29.36
C GLY A 407 -8.41 6.92 30.49
N LYS A 408 -9.28 7.90 30.16
CA LYS A 408 -9.96 8.77 31.15
C LYS A 408 -10.91 7.99 32.09
N LEU A 409 -11.43 6.84 31.67
CA LEU A 409 -12.25 5.95 32.52
C LEU A 409 -11.41 4.98 33.38
N GLY A 410 -10.09 4.97 33.23
CA GLY A 410 -9.17 4.12 33.99
C GLY A 410 -9.31 2.61 33.72
N PRO A 411 -8.60 1.75 34.47
CA PRO A 411 -8.75 0.30 34.37
C PRO A 411 -10.08 -0.17 34.97
N ALA A 412 -10.75 -1.11 34.31
CA ALA A 412 -12.00 -1.68 34.82
C ALA A 412 -11.79 -2.46 36.13
N ARG A 413 -12.53 -2.12 37.20
CA ARG A 413 -12.58 -2.92 38.44
C ARG A 413 -13.26 -4.27 38.19
N LYS A 414 -12.50 -5.26 37.71
CA LYS A 414 -12.99 -6.63 37.48
C LYS A 414 -13.22 -7.35 38.82
N THR A 415 -14.47 -7.43 39.26
CA THR A 415 -14.87 -8.32 40.37
C THR A 415 -14.78 -9.78 39.97
N TRP A 416 -14.27 -10.64 40.88
CA TRP A 416 -14.08 -12.07 40.61
C TRP A 416 -15.38 -12.81 40.23
N CYS A 417 -16.52 -12.46 40.82
CA CYS A 417 -17.80 -13.11 40.51
C CYS A 417 -18.32 -12.84 39.08
N SER A 418 -18.02 -11.66 38.50
CA SER A 418 -18.39 -11.34 37.11
C SER A 418 -17.50 -12.04 36.09
N ILE A 419 -16.24 -12.30 36.43
CA ILE A 419 -15.34 -13.19 35.66
C ILE A 419 -15.97 -14.60 35.62
N ILE A 420 -16.29 -15.18 36.77
CA ILE A 420 -16.77 -16.56 36.86
C ILE A 420 -18.09 -16.76 36.09
N ARG A 421 -19.07 -15.85 36.18
CA ARG A 421 -20.31 -15.95 35.38
C ARG A 421 -20.07 -15.87 33.88
N TYR A 422 -19.19 -14.98 33.42
CA TYR A 422 -18.88 -14.83 31.99
C TYR A 422 -18.19 -16.07 31.40
N TYR A 423 -17.25 -16.69 32.13
CA TYR A 423 -16.55 -17.89 31.67
C TYR A 423 -17.38 -19.17 31.80
N ALA A 424 -18.29 -19.25 32.78
CA ALA A 424 -19.22 -20.37 32.91
C ALA A 424 -20.22 -20.48 31.75
N GLN A 425 -20.73 -19.35 31.24
CA GLN A 425 -21.68 -19.34 30.12
C GLN A 425 -21.05 -19.63 28.75
N ASN A 426 -19.73 -19.42 28.60
CA ASN A 426 -19.02 -19.54 27.31
C ASN A 426 -18.23 -20.85 27.15
N ASN A 427 -18.45 -21.84 28.04
CA ASN A 427 -17.95 -23.21 27.94
C ASN A 427 -16.43 -23.32 27.67
N MET A 428 -15.65 -22.42 28.29
CA MET A 428 -14.25 -22.16 27.92
C MET A 428 -13.23 -23.20 28.46
N LEU A 429 -13.67 -24.27 29.12
CA LEU A 429 -12.78 -25.34 29.62
C LEU A 429 -12.00 -26.02 28.48
N LEU A 430 -12.65 -26.26 27.33
CA LEU A 430 -11.97 -26.80 26.14
C LEU A 430 -10.93 -25.81 25.58
N TYR A 431 -11.19 -24.50 25.68
CA TYR A 431 -10.26 -23.45 25.29
C TYR A 431 -9.11 -23.25 26.30
N ILE A 432 -9.23 -23.73 27.54
CA ILE A 432 -8.10 -23.80 28.48
C ILE A 432 -7.21 -25.01 28.13
N ALA A 433 -7.80 -26.15 27.74
CA ALA A 433 -7.04 -27.29 27.24
C ALA A 433 -6.31 -26.98 25.91
N VAL A 434 -7.01 -26.38 24.94
CA VAL A 434 -6.40 -25.88 23.70
C VAL A 434 -5.41 -24.74 24.01
N GLY A 435 -5.73 -23.84 24.95
CA GLY A 435 -4.85 -22.75 25.39
C GLY A 435 -3.51 -23.26 25.91
N LEU A 436 -3.52 -24.29 26.76
CA LEU A 436 -2.31 -24.96 27.27
C LEU A 436 -1.52 -25.66 26.15
N LEU A 437 -2.17 -26.15 25.10
CA LEU A 437 -1.50 -26.70 23.91
C LEU A 437 -0.91 -25.59 23.01
N THR A 438 -1.60 -24.46 22.82
CA THR A 438 -1.07 -23.30 22.06
C THR A 438 0.05 -22.55 22.80
N VAL A 439 0.15 -22.68 24.12
CA VAL A 439 1.32 -22.23 24.90
C VAL A 439 2.55 -23.12 24.64
N VAL A 440 2.37 -24.34 24.12
CA VAL A 440 3.45 -25.25 23.68
C VAL A 440 3.70 -25.14 22.17
N ALA A 441 2.69 -24.76 21.38
CA ALA A 441 2.77 -24.55 19.93
C ALA A 441 2.51 -23.09 19.56
N GLY A 442 3.53 -22.24 19.73
CA GLY A 442 3.43 -20.80 19.50
C GLY A 442 3.18 -20.43 18.02
N ALA A 443 2.03 -19.81 17.75
CA ALA A 443 1.80 -19.04 16.54
C ALA A 443 2.43 -17.65 16.73
N TYR A 444 3.53 -17.38 16.04
CA TYR A 444 4.26 -16.11 16.14
C TYR A 444 3.73 -15.12 15.09
N GLU A 445 3.15 -14.01 15.55
CA GLU A 445 2.57 -12.96 14.71
C GLU A 445 3.41 -11.69 14.83
N THR A 446 3.77 -11.10 13.68
CA THR A 446 4.53 -9.83 13.62
C THR A 446 3.67 -8.69 14.16
N GLN A 447 4.16 -7.99 15.18
CA GLN A 447 3.42 -6.94 15.88
C GLN A 447 3.79 -5.56 15.38
N GLU A 448 2.82 -4.77 14.94
CA GLU A 448 2.96 -3.33 14.74
C GLU A 448 2.95 -2.61 16.11
N ARG A 449 3.90 -1.70 16.32
CA ARG A 449 4.06 -0.89 17.53
C ARG A 449 4.56 0.52 17.14
N ALA A 450 4.59 1.44 18.11
CA ALA A 450 5.17 2.77 17.92
C ALA A 450 5.98 3.21 19.15
N ILE A 451 6.95 4.10 18.93
CA ILE A 451 7.82 4.71 19.95
C ILE A 451 7.71 6.24 19.87
N LEU A 452 7.73 6.90 21.04
CA LEU A 452 7.68 8.35 21.12
C LEU A 452 9.09 8.97 20.93
N GLN A 453 9.35 9.54 19.75
CA GLN A 453 10.59 10.25 19.41
C GLN A 453 10.45 11.77 19.59
N PRO A 454 11.56 12.53 19.68
CA PRO A 454 11.56 13.98 19.57
C PRO A 454 11.29 14.41 18.12
N LEU A 455 10.47 15.45 17.95
CA LEU A 455 10.33 16.16 16.68
C LEU A 455 11.69 16.71 16.22
N ASP A 456 12.45 17.27 17.17
CA ASP A 456 13.81 17.78 17.00
C ASP A 456 14.69 17.26 18.14
N HIS A 457 15.84 16.66 17.83
CA HIS A 457 16.82 16.19 18.80
C HIS A 457 17.87 17.24 19.19
N PHE A 458 17.98 18.34 18.45
CA PHE A 458 19.07 19.32 18.56
C PHE A 458 18.62 20.65 19.20
N SER A 459 17.34 21.02 19.09
CA SER A 459 16.74 22.09 19.89
C SER A 459 16.37 21.64 21.31
N LYS A 460 16.27 22.59 22.25
CA LYS A 460 15.73 22.30 23.59
C LYS A 460 14.21 22.03 23.51
N PRO A 461 13.70 20.88 23.99
CA PRO A 461 12.27 20.58 23.93
C PRO A 461 11.47 21.49 24.87
N LEU A 462 10.47 22.19 24.33
CA LEU A 462 9.67 23.18 25.06
C LEU A 462 8.36 22.60 25.64
N SER A 463 7.85 21.49 25.12
CA SER A 463 6.67 20.78 25.66
C SER A 463 6.54 19.37 25.08
N THR A 464 5.57 18.59 25.56
CA THR A 464 5.20 17.29 24.95
C THR A 464 4.67 17.40 23.52
N LYS A 465 4.40 18.62 23.01
CA LYS A 465 4.06 18.84 21.58
C LYS A 465 5.26 18.77 20.63
N SER A 466 6.50 18.71 21.13
CA SER A 466 7.70 18.53 20.29
C SER A 466 8.12 17.06 20.19
N GLN A 467 7.15 16.15 20.05
CA GLN A 467 7.35 14.70 19.98
C GLN A 467 6.36 14.03 19.02
N PHE A 468 6.75 12.94 18.39
CA PHE A 468 5.91 12.18 17.46
C PHE A 468 6.03 10.66 17.68
N LEU A 469 5.09 9.91 17.09
CA LEU A 469 5.12 8.45 17.07
C LEU A 469 5.87 7.97 15.83
N GLN A 470 7.06 7.38 16.02
CA GLN A 470 7.74 6.62 14.99
C GLN A 470 7.24 5.17 15.05
N ARG A 471 6.83 4.62 13.91
CA ARG A 471 6.32 3.25 13.81
C ARG A 471 7.47 2.24 13.72
N TYR A 472 7.23 1.04 14.26
CA TYR A 472 8.08 -0.10 14.02
C TYR A 472 7.28 -1.42 14.07
N PHE A 473 7.71 -2.42 13.31
CA PHE A 473 7.21 -3.79 13.41
C PHE A 473 8.22 -4.65 14.19
N VAL A 474 7.76 -5.68 14.89
CA VAL A 474 8.62 -6.62 15.61
C VAL A 474 8.12 -8.06 15.50
N SER A 475 9.03 -8.99 15.22
CA SER A 475 8.78 -10.43 15.24
C SER A 475 9.77 -11.13 16.16
N ASN A 476 9.22 -11.87 17.14
CA ASN A 476 9.98 -12.73 18.06
C ASN A 476 10.03 -14.20 17.60
N GLN A 477 9.59 -14.51 16.38
CA GLN A 477 9.43 -15.87 15.82
C GLN A 477 10.65 -16.78 15.97
N TYR A 478 11.85 -16.19 15.90
CA TYR A 478 13.12 -16.90 16.01
C TYR A 478 13.95 -16.50 17.24
N TYR A 479 13.41 -15.63 18.10
CA TYR A 479 14.20 -15.06 19.20
C TYR A 479 14.53 -16.10 20.27
N ARG A 480 15.83 -16.25 20.54
CA ARG A 480 16.36 -17.06 21.64
C ARG A 480 16.79 -16.12 22.77
N SER A 481 16.56 -16.48 24.02
CA SER A 481 16.95 -15.67 25.19
C SER A 481 18.42 -15.28 25.15
N GLY A 482 18.72 -13.98 24.99
CA GLY A 482 20.08 -13.47 24.85
C GLY A 482 20.70 -13.59 23.44
N GLY A 483 19.88 -13.83 22.41
CA GLY A 483 20.22 -13.56 21.01
C GLY A 483 20.29 -12.05 20.71
N PRO A 484 20.74 -11.66 19.51
CA PRO A 484 20.83 -10.26 19.10
C PRO A 484 19.45 -9.64 18.85
N ILE A 485 19.41 -8.31 18.82
CA ILE A 485 18.27 -7.54 18.31
C ILE A 485 18.68 -6.97 16.96
N LEU A 486 18.01 -7.42 15.90
CA LEU A 486 18.27 -7.03 14.52
C LEU A 486 17.31 -5.90 14.15
N ILE A 487 17.83 -4.67 14.11
CA ILE A 487 17.07 -3.45 13.77
C ILE A 487 17.30 -3.16 12.28
N TYR A 488 16.37 -3.62 11.46
CA TYR A 488 16.30 -3.34 10.03
C TYR A 488 15.53 -2.05 9.74
N SER A 489 15.78 -1.45 8.59
CA SER A 489 14.94 -0.37 8.04
C SER A 489 14.91 -0.45 6.52
N VAL A 490 13.75 -0.10 5.94
CA VAL A 490 13.51 -0.06 4.50
C VAL A 490 13.86 1.29 3.85
N GLY A 491 14.24 2.29 4.65
CA GLY A 491 14.74 3.58 4.18
C GLY A 491 13.64 4.53 3.70
N GLU A 492 13.74 4.93 2.44
CA GLU A 492 13.00 5.97 1.73
C GLU A 492 11.56 5.59 1.34
N ARG A 493 10.89 4.74 2.13
CA ARG A 493 9.51 4.28 1.89
C ARG A 493 8.79 3.82 3.15
N THR A 494 7.46 3.78 3.04
CA THR A 494 6.53 3.08 3.94
C THR A 494 7.00 1.66 4.24
N ALA A 495 7.04 1.31 5.53
CA ALA A 495 7.34 -0.02 6.03
C ALA A 495 6.07 -0.89 6.10
N GLN A 496 6.22 -2.20 5.82
CA GLN A 496 5.14 -3.18 5.91
C GLN A 496 5.56 -4.37 6.78
N ALA A 497 4.60 -5.05 7.42
CA ALA A 497 4.90 -6.25 8.22
C ALA A 497 5.54 -7.39 7.40
N SER A 498 5.27 -7.43 6.08
CA SER A 498 5.89 -8.31 5.08
C SER A 498 7.39 -8.07 4.90
N ASP A 499 7.90 -6.85 5.11
CA ASP A 499 9.34 -6.55 4.98
C ASP A 499 10.21 -7.29 6.04
N LEU A 500 9.60 -7.92 7.05
CA LEU A 500 10.25 -8.84 8.00
C LEU A 500 10.13 -10.33 7.63
N SER A 501 9.18 -10.72 6.77
CA SER A 501 9.01 -12.12 6.31
C SER A 501 9.54 -12.38 4.90
N ASP A 502 9.60 -11.34 4.07
CA ASP A 502 9.81 -11.42 2.62
C ASP A 502 11.21 -10.91 2.22
N GLY A 503 12.11 -10.75 3.21
CA GLY A 503 13.52 -10.40 3.04
C GLY A 503 14.44 -11.19 3.99
N TRP A 504 15.73 -11.26 3.66
CA TRP A 504 16.72 -12.11 4.33
C TRP A 504 16.91 -11.81 5.83
N VAL A 505 16.46 -10.66 6.33
CA VAL A 505 16.51 -10.34 7.77
C VAL A 505 15.74 -11.37 8.62
N GLY A 506 14.64 -11.95 8.09
CA GLY A 506 13.94 -13.05 8.75
C GLY A 506 14.77 -14.34 8.83
N GLU A 507 15.60 -14.61 7.82
CA GLU A 507 16.54 -15.73 7.80
C GLU A 507 17.74 -15.47 8.73
N LEU A 508 18.30 -14.26 8.74
CA LEU A 508 19.34 -13.85 9.68
C LEU A 508 18.86 -13.96 11.13
N ALA A 509 17.59 -13.64 11.41
CA ALA A 509 16.95 -13.87 12.71
C ALA A 509 16.82 -15.37 13.04
N ARG A 510 16.41 -16.20 12.07
CA ARG A 510 16.35 -17.67 12.18
C ARG A 510 17.69 -18.29 12.55
N GLU A 511 18.78 -17.81 11.96
CA GLU A 511 20.12 -18.37 12.12
C GLU A 511 20.79 -17.89 13.41
N THR A 512 20.82 -16.57 13.64
CA THR A 512 21.44 -15.97 14.85
C THR A 512 20.59 -16.08 16.12
N GLY A 513 19.34 -16.56 16.00
CA GLY A 513 18.37 -16.60 17.11
C GLY A 513 17.89 -15.20 17.53
N GLY A 514 17.84 -14.27 16.58
CA GLY A 514 17.63 -12.84 16.82
C GLY A 514 16.17 -12.41 16.96
N LEU A 515 15.96 -11.25 17.59
CA LEU A 515 14.69 -10.53 17.62
C LEU A 515 14.67 -9.59 16.40
N ALA A 516 13.76 -9.83 15.46
CA ALA A 516 13.67 -9.03 14.24
C ALA A 516 12.80 -7.79 14.47
N VAL A 517 13.34 -6.61 14.20
CA VAL A 517 12.65 -5.31 14.37
C VAL A 517 12.82 -4.51 13.08
N LEU A 518 11.72 -3.99 12.54
CA LEU A 518 11.72 -3.11 11.37
C LEU A 518 11.33 -1.70 11.82
N LEU A 519 12.27 -0.77 11.76
CA LEU A 519 12.06 0.64 12.09
C LEU A 519 11.68 1.43 10.82
N GLU A 520 10.53 2.08 10.84
CA GLU A 520 10.13 3.03 9.80
C GLU A 520 10.81 4.40 10.03
N GLN A 521 11.17 5.09 8.96
CA GLN A 521 11.88 6.38 9.05
C GLN A 521 10.91 7.56 9.20
N ARG A 522 11.34 8.62 9.89
CA ARG A 522 10.53 9.84 10.01
C ARG A 522 10.13 10.39 8.63
N PHE A 523 8.90 10.88 8.52
CA PHE A 523 8.25 11.36 7.28
C PHE A 523 7.92 10.30 6.21
N TYR A 524 8.21 9.02 6.45
CA TYR A 524 7.81 7.92 5.56
C TYR A 524 6.70 7.08 6.19
N GLY A 525 5.73 6.66 5.38
CA GLY A 525 4.59 5.86 5.84
C GLY A 525 3.78 6.52 6.95
N ASP A 526 3.67 5.86 8.10
CA ASP A 526 2.88 6.35 9.24
C ASP A 526 3.72 7.15 10.25
N SER A 527 5.03 7.25 10.05
CA SER A 527 5.99 7.90 10.97
C SER A 527 6.08 9.42 10.73
N ILE A 528 4.94 10.07 10.54
CA ILE A 528 4.82 11.49 10.18
C ILE A 528 4.64 12.35 11.45
N PRO A 529 5.43 13.42 11.65
CA PRO A 529 5.40 14.13 12.94
C PRO A 529 4.16 14.97 13.27
N ASP A 530 3.45 15.50 12.27
CA ASP A 530 2.13 16.16 12.43
C ASP A 530 1.31 16.01 11.15
N LEU A 531 0.13 15.37 11.25
CA LEU A 531 -0.78 15.16 10.11
C LEU A 531 -1.63 16.39 9.79
N THR A 532 -1.78 17.35 10.71
CA THR A 532 -2.59 18.55 10.49
C THR A 532 -1.93 19.55 9.55
N LEU A 533 -0.60 19.51 9.45
CA LEU A 533 0.20 20.35 8.56
C LEU A 533 0.28 19.83 7.11
N LEU A 534 -0.08 18.57 6.84
CA LEU A 534 -0.09 18.00 5.48
C LEU A 534 -1.13 18.66 4.55
N ASN A 535 -2.18 19.27 5.11
CA ASN A 535 -3.20 19.97 4.32
C ASN A 535 -2.68 21.27 3.68
N ASP A 536 -1.57 21.83 4.19
CA ASP A 536 -0.86 22.97 3.61
C ASP A 536 0.55 22.52 3.20
N MET A 537 0.69 21.77 2.10
CA MET A 537 2.00 21.40 1.55
C MET A 537 2.81 22.61 1.00
N ASN A 538 2.24 23.82 1.02
CA ASN A 538 2.96 25.09 0.83
C ASN A 538 3.55 25.66 2.15
N GLY A 539 3.22 25.08 3.31
CA GLY A 539 3.72 25.47 4.62
C GLY A 539 5.17 25.09 4.82
N THR A 540 6.02 26.08 5.10
CA THR A 540 7.50 25.95 5.13
C THR A 540 8.04 25.16 6.32
N ASP A 541 7.24 24.92 7.35
CA ASP A 541 7.74 24.77 8.72
C ASP A 541 7.78 23.32 9.24
N VAL A 542 7.21 22.34 8.55
CA VAL A 542 7.28 20.93 8.97
C VAL A 542 8.52 20.22 8.41
N TRP A 543 8.91 20.52 7.18
CA TRP A 543 9.99 19.82 6.47
C TRP A 543 11.39 20.05 7.07
N GLN A 544 11.58 21.11 7.85
CA GLN A 544 12.84 21.35 8.59
C GLN A 544 13.22 20.22 9.56
N TYR A 545 12.25 19.38 9.97
CA TYR A 545 12.49 18.22 10.83
C TYR A 545 12.84 16.94 10.06
N LEU A 546 12.81 16.96 8.72
CA LEU A 546 13.32 15.91 7.86
C LEU A 546 14.76 16.23 7.44
N SER A 547 15.71 15.58 8.10
CA SER A 547 17.12 15.57 7.72
C SER A 547 17.80 14.27 8.15
N VAL A 548 18.90 13.92 7.50
CA VAL A 548 19.70 12.74 7.84
C VAL A 548 20.23 12.84 9.28
N GLU A 549 20.61 14.02 9.77
CA GLU A 549 21.03 14.16 11.18
C GLU A 549 19.92 13.80 12.19
N GLN A 550 18.66 14.20 11.92
CA GLN A 550 17.53 13.83 12.77
C GLN A 550 17.20 12.33 12.68
N MET A 551 17.30 11.73 11.49
CA MET A 551 17.12 10.27 11.28
C MET A 551 18.18 9.45 12.03
N MET A 552 19.45 9.85 11.94
CA MET A 552 20.53 9.20 12.71
C MET A 552 20.29 9.31 14.23
N ALA A 553 19.72 10.42 14.70
CA ALA A 553 19.38 10.61 16.10
C ALA A 553 18.19 9.73 16.54
N ASP A 554 17.16 9.55 15.69
CA ASP A 554 16.08 8.57 15.93
C ASP A 554 16.63 7.15 16.04
N ILE A 555 17.46 6.71 15.08
CA ILE A 555 18.06 5.36 15.04
C ILE A 555 18.92 5.12 16.29
N LYS A 556 19.80 6.07 16.64
CA LYS A 556 20.60 6.02 17.88
C LYS A 556 19.70 5.85 19.11
N ARG A 557 18.70 6.73 19.25
CA ARG A 557 17.79 6.76 20.40
C ARG A 557 16.96 5.47 20.50
N PHE A 558 16.53 4.92 19.36
CA PHE A 558 15.82 3.65 19.29
C PHE A 558 16.73 2.49 19.74
N ALA A 559 17.94 2.38 19.19
CA ALA A 559 18.91 1.35 19.55
C ALA A 559 19.33 1.39 21.03
N GLU A 560 19.45 2.58 21.63
CA GLU A 560 19.74 2.75 23.06
C GLU A 560 18.57 2.35 23.98
N GLN A 561 17.32 2.45 23.48
CA GLN A 561 16.11 2.16 24.23
C GLN A 561 15.52 0.76 23.97
N VAL A 562 15.86 0.10 22.86
CA VAL A 562 15.26 -1.18 22.42
C VAL A 562 15.31 -2.27 23.51
N ASN A 563 16.44 -2.35 24.24
CA ASN A 563 16.66 -3.25 25.37
C ASN A 563 15.77 -2.94 26.61
N ARG A 564 15.06 -1.82 26.62
CA ARG A 564 14.08 -1.41 27.65
C ARG A 564 12.63 -1.52 27.17
N ILE A 565 12.40 -1.62 25.87
CA ILE A 565 11.09 -1.60 25.21
C ILE A 565 10.49 -3.01 25.06
N PHE A 566 11.32 -4.05 25.13
CA PHE A 566 10.90 -5.46 25.10
C PHE A 566 11.19 -6.23 26.42
N PRO A 567 10.82 -5.72 27.61
CA PRO A 567 11.08 -6.42 28.87
C PRO A 567 10.42 -7.81 28.91
N GLU A 568 9.30 -8.01 28.21
CA GLU A 568 8.57 -9.29 28.14
C GLU A 568 9.38 -10.45 27.54
N TRP A 569 10.37 -10.15 26.68
CA TRP A 569 11.23 -11.15 26.03
C TRP A 569 12.66 -11.14 26.56
N ILE A 570 13.15 -9.99 27.04
CA ILE A 570 14.54 -9.80 27.52
C ILE A 570 14.59 -9.81 29.06
N THR A 571 13.62 -10.45 29.75
CA THR A 571 13.62 -10.51 31.23
C THR A 571 14.80 -11.34 31.75
N PRO A 572 15.72 -10.77 32.55
CA PRO A 572 16.86 -11.53 33.09
C PRO A 572 16.42 -12.48 34.22
N SER A 573 17.16 -13.58 34.37
CA SER A 573 16.97 -14.56 35.44
C SER A 573 17.12 -13.94 36.83
N ARG A 574 16.65 -14.64 37.88
CA ARG A 574 16.79 -14.17 39.27
C ARG A 574 18.25 -13.94 39.70
N GLN A 575 19.23 -14.58 39.06
CA GLN A 575 20.66 -14.33 39.30
C GLN A 575 21.15 -13.08 38.54
N GLN A 576 20.80 -12.92 37.26
CA GLN A 576 21.23 -11.77 36.45
C GLN A 576 20.74 -10.42 37.02
N LYS A 577 19.60 -10.41 37.74
CA LYS A 577 19.12 -9.20 38.46
C LYS A 577 20.06 -8.69 39.57
N ARG A 578 21.09 -9.46 39.97
CA ARG A 578 22.05 -9.09 41.03
C ARG A 578 23.30 -8.36 40.54
N HIS A 579 23.58 -8.34 39.24
CA HIS A 579 24.86 -7.85 38.68
C HIS A 579 24.73 -6.72 37.65
N GLY A 580 23.55 -6.08 37.57
CA GLY A 580 23.22 -5.11 36.52
C GLY A 580 22.53 -5.78 35.32
N ARG A 581 21.83 -4.99 34.50
CA ARG A 581 21.04 -5.52 33.39
C ARG A 581 21.96 -5.96 32.24
N ALA A 582 22.03 -7.26 31.98
CA ALA A 582 22.57 -7.78 30.73
C ALA A 582 21.76 -7.20 29.54
N LYS A 583 22.44 -6.46 28.65
CA LYS A 583 21.88 -5.98 27.38
C LYS A 583 22.04 -7.07 26.32
N ALA A 584 20.99 -7.36 25.55
CA ALA A 584 21.13 -8.07 24.29
C ALA A 584 21.97 -7.22 23.30
N PRO A 585 22.88 -7.84 22.51
CA PRO A 585 23.65 -7.13 21.49
C PRO A 585 22.71 -6.56 20.42
N VAL A 586 23.00 -5.34 19.96
CA VAL A 586 22.24 -4.69 18.88
C VAL A 586 23.01 -4.82 17.56
N VAL A 587 22.26 -5.04 16.48
CA VAL A 587 22.74 -5.03 15.10
C VAL A 587 21.81 -4.12 14.30
N LEU A 588 22.37 -3.16 13.57
CA LEU A 588 21.65 -2.31 12.63
C LEU A 588 21.82 -2.88 11.22
N VAL A 589 20.73 -2.98 10.45
CA VAL A 589 20.72 -3.56 9.11
C VAL A 589 20.01 -2.61 8.13
N GLY A 590 20.55 -2.44 6.93
CA GLY A 590 19.87 -1.69 5.87
C GLY A 590 20.48 -1.91 4.48
N GLY A 591 19.63 -1.85 3.45
CA GLY A 591 20.03 -1.73 2.05
C GLY A 591 19.91 -0.28 1.56
N SER A 592 20.48 0.08 0.40
CA SER A 592 20.33 1.42 -0.20
C SER A 592 20.67 2.56 0.79
N PHE A 593 19.92 3.65 0.74
CA PHE A 593 19.95 4.77 1.67
C PHE A 593 19.71 4.34 3.13
N ALA A 594 18.90 3.30 3.41
CA ALA A 594 18.77 2.76 4.77
C ALA A 594 20.11 2.22 5.31
N GLY A 595 20.88 1.51 4.49
CA GLY A 595 22.24 1.07 4.82
C GLY A 595 23.17 2.25 5.07
N SER A 596 23.03 3.32 4.27
CA SER A 596 23.79 4.56 4.46
C SER A 596 23.44 5.25 5.77
N LEU A 597 22.15 5.32 6.14
CA LEU A 597 21.70 5.84 7.44
C LEU A 597 22.32 5.07 8.61
N MET A 598 22.37 3.73 8.57
CA MET A 598 23.01 2.94 9.64
C MET A 598 24.53 3.19 9.72
N ALA A 599 25.21 3.23 8.57
CA ALA A 599 26.67 3.45 8.49
C ALA A 599 27.06 4.88 8.91
N TRP A 600 26.31 5.89 8.49
CA TRP A 600 26.46 7.28 8.95
C TRP A 600 26.13 7.40 10.44
N THR A 601 25.10 6.73 10.96
CA THR A 601 24.76 6.73 12.40
C THR A 601 25.94 6.26 13.25
N LYS A 602 26.60 5.16 12.87
CA LYS A 602 27.77 4.63 13.59
C LYS A 602 29.01 5.52 13.47
N GLN A 603 29.20 6.23 12.35
CA GLN A 603 30.25 7.25 12.23
C GLN A 603 29.96 8.50 13.09
N ARG A 604 28.70 8.93 13.15
CA ARG A 604 28.26 10.11 13.92
C ARG A 604 28.28 9.86 15.43
N TYR A 605 28.04 8.61 15.82
CA TYR A 605 27.96 8.14 17.21
C TYR A 605 28.82 6.87 17.40
N PRO A 606 30.16 7.00 17.43
CA PRO A 606 31.07 5.83 17.51
C PRO A 606 30.83 4.97 18.76
N ASP A 607 30.44 5.60 19.87
CA ASP A 607 30.09 4.96 21.15
C ASP A 607 28.79 4.14 21.12
N LEU A 608 28.03 4.18 20.01
CA LEU A 608 26.83 3.36 19.85
C LEU A 608 27.21 1.89 19.84
N GLU A 609 26.76 1.15 20.86
CA GLU A 609 27.07 -0.26 21.11
C GLU A 609 26.28 -1.21 20.17
N ALA A 610 26.49 -1.05 18.87
CA ALA A 610 25.90 -1.86 17.81
C ALA A 610 26.90 -2.19 16.69
N LEU A 611 26.71 -3.35 16.08
CA LEU A 611 27.25 -3.71 14.76
C LEU A 611 26.38 -3.11 13.66
N VAL A 612 26.96 -2.67 12.56
CA VAL A 612 26.23 -2.25 11.34
C VAL A 612 26.47 -3.24 10.21
N ILE A 613 25.40 -3.62 9.52
CA ILE A 613 25.42 -4.28 8.20
C ILE A 613 24.77 -3.30 7.22
N ALA A 614 25.57 -2.71 6.33
CA ALA A 614 25.10 -1.73 5.36
C ALA A 614 25.36 -2.26 3.94
N SER A 615 24.32 -2.78 3.32
CA SER A 615 24.36 -3.35 1.97
C SER A 615 24.07 -2.30 0.90
N SER A 616 24.87 -2.30 -0.16
CA SER A 616 24.72 -1.44 -1.34
C SER A 616 24.51 0.05 -0.99
N ALA A 617 25.16 0.50 0.08
CA ALA A 617 24.90 1.77 0.74
C ALA A 617 25.68 2.95 0.10
N PRO A 618 25.06 3.89 -0.64
CA PRO A 618 25.75 5.05 -1.21
C PRO A 618 26.21 6.05 -0.13
N LEU A 619 27.41 5.84 0.42
CA LEU A 619 28.01 6.70 1.44
C LEU A 619 28.52 8.04 0.87
N LYS A 620 28.88 8.08 -0.42
CA LYS A 620 29.33 9.29 -1.12
C LYS A 620 28.15 10.13 -1.59
N VAL A 621 28.22 11.44 -1.34
CA VAL A 621 27.16 12.39 -1.64
C VAL A 621 27.66 13.40 -2.68
N VAL A 622 27.00 13.49 -3.84
CA VAL A 622 27.39 14.32 -5.00
C VAL A 622 26.15 14.88 -5.69
N ASP A 623 26.24 16.07 -6.30
CA ASP A 623 25.13 16.71 -7.05
C ASP A 623 24.78 16.04 -8.39
N GLY A 624 25.61 15.12 -8.86
CA GLY A 624 25.41 14.46 -10.16
C GLY A 624 26.17 13.15 -10.22
N TYR A 625 25.45 12.06 -10.42
CA TYR A 625 25.98 10.71 -10.47
C TYR A 625 25.81 10.13 -11.89
N TRP A 626 26.77 10.44 -12.76
CA TRP A 626 26.79 10.01 -14.17
C TRP A 626 27.43 8.62 -14.34
N GLU A 627 28.21 8.18 -13.35
CA GLU A 627 28.83 6.86 -13.33
C GLU A 627 27.78 5.73 -13.24
N PHE A 628 26.56 6.06 -12.80
CA PHE A 628 25.37 5.22 -12.90
C PHE A 628 25.15 4.70 -14.33
N ASP A 629 25.08 5.61 -15.31
CA ASP A 629 24.91 5.28 -16.74
C ASP A 629 26.07 4.42 -17.23
N ARG A 630 27.30 4.67 -16.74
CA ARG A 630 28.49 3.89 -17.07
C ARG A 630 28.43 2.45 -16.53
N MET A 631 27.72 2.19 -15.43
CA MET A 631 27.50 0.82 -14.93
C MET A 631 26.41 0.11 -15.72
N VAL A 632 25.26 0.75 -15.94
CA VAL A 632 24.17 0.20 -16.76
C VAL A 632 24.64 -0.10 -18.20
N ALA A 633 25.33 0.84 -18.85
CA ALA A 633 25.84 0.71 -20.22
C ALA A 633 26.98 -0.32 -20.39
N ARG A 634 27.52 -0.87 -19.29
CA ARG A 634 28.44 -2.03 -19.31
C ARG A 634 27.70 -3.36 -19.30
N ARG A 635 26.45 -3.41 -18.85
CA ARG A 635 25.66 -4.65 -18.69
C ARG A 635 24.62 -4.85 -19.81
N LEU A 636 24.21 -3.78 -20.51
CA LEU A 636 23.33 -3.85 -21.68
C LEU A 636 24.13 -4.03 -23.00
N PRO A 637 24.06 -5.17 -23.72
CA PRO A 637 24.63 -5.30 -25.06
C PRO A 637 24.19 -4.17 -26.01
N CYS A 638 22.91 -3.83 -25.97
CA CYS A 638 22.24 -2.82 -26.76
C CYS A 638 22.53 -1.36 -26.35
N ALA A 639 23.47 -1.10 -25.42
CA ALA A 639 23.77 0.25 -24.94
C ALA A 639 24.15 1.24 -26.05
N LYS A 640 24.78 0.77 -27.14
CA LYS A 640 25.11 1.60 -28.31
C LYS A 640 23.84 2.03 -29.05
N SER A 641 22.93 1.10 -29.29
CA SER A 641 21.66 1.30 -30.01
C SER A 641 20.71 2.20 -29.21
N LEU A 642 20.66 2.02 -27.88
CA LEU A 642 19.98 2.91 -26.94
C LEU A 642 20.57 4.33 -26.93
N SER A 643 21.90 4.45 -26.84
CA SER A 643 22.56 5.77 -26.87
C SER A 643 22.30 6.51 -28.18
N GLN A 644 22.27 5.81 -29.32
CA GLN A 644 21.92 6.43 -30.60
C GLN A 644 20.46 6.91 -30.64
N ALA A 645 19.50 6.16 -30.08
CA ALA A 645 18.11 6.62 -29.96
C ALA A 645 18.00 7.91 -29.14
N VAL A 646 18.69 7.96 -28.00
CA VAL A 646 18.70 9.13 -27.10
C VAL A 646 19.41 10.34 -27.73
N ARG A 647 20.45 10.12 -28.54
CA ARG A 647 21.10 11.16 -29.37
C ARG A 647 20.15 11.73 -30.42
N THR A 648 19.44 10.88 -31.16
CA THR A 648 18.45 11.34 -32.16
C THR A 648 17.33 12.16 -31.52
N ILE A 649 16.91 11.82 -30.29
CA ILE A 649 15.93 12.61 -29.53
C ILE A 649 16.51 13.99 -29.15
N ASP A 650 17.72 14.04 -28.58
CA ASP A 650 18.42 15.31 -28.30
C ASP A 650 18.51 16.19 -29.55
N GLU A 651 18.91 15.62 -30.70
CA GLU A 651 19.06 16.36 -31.96
C GLU A 651 17.74 16.94 -32.51
N ILE A 652 16.60 16.26 -32.30
CA ILE A 652 15.28 16.76 -32.70
C ILE A 652 14.87 17.93 -31.80
N LEU A 653 15.14 17.82 -30.49
CA LEU A 653 14.85 18.86 -29.50
C LEU A 653 15.79 20.07 -29.63
N ASP A 654 17.03 19.86 -30.06
CA ASP A 654 18.02 20.91 -30.33
C ASP A 654 17.70 21.69 -31.61
N ARG A 655 17.03 21.05 -32.59
CA ARG A 655 16.48 21.71 -33.79
C ARG A 655 15.20 22.51 -33.54
N GLY A 656 14.48 22.24 -32.44
CA GLY A 656 13.25 22.95 -32.08
C GLY A 656 12.04 22.68 -33.00
N ASP A 657 12.08 21.64 -33.83
CA ASP A 657 11.01 21.31 -34.77
C ASP A 657 9.74 20.87 -34.01
N ILE A 658 8.74 21.75 -33.97
CA ILE A 658 7.49 21.55 -33.23
C ILE A 658 6.74 20.30 -33.72
N ALA A 659 6.77 19.99 -35.02
CA ALA A 659 6.07 18.84 -35.59
C ALA A 659 6.75 17.52 -35.21
N GLN A 660 8.09 17.47 -35.27
CA GLN A 660 8.86 16.30 -34.84
C GLN A 660 8.83 16.12 -33.32
N ILE A 661 8.90 17.20 -32.53
CA ILE A 661 8.76 17.16 -31.06
C ILE A 661 7.36 16.68 -30.68
N ALA A 662 6.31 17.16 -31.34
CA ALA A 662 4.95 16.65 -31.13
C ALA A 662 4.86 15.16 -31.49
N ALA A 663 5.43 14.73 -32.63
CA ALA A 663 5.46 13.32 -33.01
C ALA A 663 6.22 12.44 -31.99
N LEU A 664 7.32 12.92 -31.41
CA LEU A 664 8.01 12.26 -30.30
C LEU A 664 7.11 12.15 -29.06
N LYS A 665 6.43 13.23 -28.64
CA LYS A 665 5.47 13.20 -27.52
C LYS A 665 4.40 12.12 -27.73
N ARG A 666 3.80 12.04 -28.92
CA ARG A 666 2.81 10.98 -29.29
C ARG A 666 3.40 9.58 -29.27
N ARG A 667 4.68 9.44 -29.66
CA ARG A 667 5.42 8.17 -29.65
C ARG A 667 5.75 7.68 -28.25
N PHE A 668 5.97 8.57 -27.28
CA PHE A 668 6.25 8.21 -25.88
C PHE A 668 5.02 8.27 -24.95
N GLY A 669 3.86 8.72 -25.44
CA GLY A 669 2.65 8.90 -24.62
C GLY A 669 2.68 10.17 -23.74
N LEU A 670 3.63 11.07 -24.00
CA LEU A 670 3.91 12.28 -23.24
C LEU A 670 3.28 13.51 -23.90
N GLU A 671 2.07 13.35 -24.46
CA GLU A 671 1.32 14.39 -25.16
C GLU A 671 0.89 15.53 -24.23
N HIS A 672 0.64 15.21 -22.96
CA HIS A 672 0.31 16.14 -21.88
C HIS A 672 1.49 17.03 -21.45
N VAL A 673 2.73 16.65 -21.76
CA VAL A 673 3.92 17.35 -21.26
C VAL A 673 4.18 18.58 -22.13
N GLU A 674 3.88 19.78 -21.64
CA GLU A 674 3.96 21.02 -22.43
C GLU A 674 5.39 21.38 -22.88
N SER A 675 6.30 21.57 -21.92
CA SER A 675 7.67 22.06 -22.18
C SER A 675 8.58 20.99 -22.82
N ALA A 676 9.52 21.44 -23.67
CA ALA A 676 10.50 20.55 -24.29
C ALA A 676 11.52 19.96 -23.30
N ASN A 677 11.89 20.71 -22.25
CA ASN A 677 12.78 20.21 -21.19
C ASN A 677 12.03 19.26 -20.25
N ASN A 678 10.76 19.56 -19.99
CA ASN A 678 9.85 18.68 -19.24
C ASN A 678 9.69 17.33 -19.96
N PHE A 679 9.54 17.34 -21.29
CA PHE A 679 9.46 16.12 -22.11
C PHE A 679 10.72 15.27 -22.02
N VAL A 680 11.91 15.88 -22.04
CA VAL A 680 13.19 15.17 -21.83
C VAL A 680 13.23 14.48 -20.48
N ALA A 681 12.80 15.17 -19.42
CA ALA A 681 12.87 14.65 -18.07
C ALA A 681 11.87 13.51 -17.84
N ALA A 682 10.63 13.67 -18.32
CA ALA A 682 9.60 12.62 -18.30
C ALA A 682 10.06 11.37 -19.07
N LEU A 683 10.61 11.56 -20.28
CA LEU A 683 11.28 10.50 -21.05
C LEU A 683 12.41 9.85 -20.24
N ALA A 684 13.25 10.64 -19.57
CA ALA A 684 14.41 10.10 -18.89
C ALA A 684 14.09 9.37 -17.59
N ILE A 685 13.03 9.70 -16.84
CA ILE A 685 12.56 8.76 -15.80
C ILE A 685 12.02 7.49 -16.45
N GLN A 686 11.15 7.58 -17.47
CA GLN A 686 10.67 6.36 -18.15
C GLN A 686 11.82 5.44 -18.61
N VAL A 687 12.87 6.02 -19.19
CA VAL A 687 14.08 5.30 -19.62
C VAL A 687 14.91 4.83 -18.42
N SER A 688 15.11 5.65 -17.38
CA SER A 688 15.96 5.30 -16.24
C SER A 688 15.34 4.25 -15.32
N SER A 689 14.03 4.33 -15.05
CA SER A 689 13.30 3.30 -14.29
C SER A 689 13.25 1.98 -15.06
N MET A 690 13.01 2.04 -16.37
CA MET A 690 13.08 0.87 -17.26
C MET A 690 14.50 0.28 -17.34
N MET A 691 15.55 1.08 -17.17
CA MET A 691 16.95 0.62 -17.09
C MET A 691 17.39 0.19 -15.68
N GLN A 692 16.71 0.66 -14.63
CA GLN A 692 16.95 0.27 -13.24
C GLN A 692 16.41 -1.14 -12.96
N ALA A 693 15.19 -1.47 -13.42
CA ALA A 693 14.60 -2.78 -13.13
C ALA A 693 15.46 -3.99 -13.59
N PRO A 694 16.07 -4.00 -14.80
CA PRO A 694 17.01 -5.05 -15.21
C PRO A 694 18.36 -5.05 -14.46
N ALA A 695 18.71 -3.96 -13.78
CA ALA A 695 19.97 -3.82 -13.04
C ALA A 695 19.82 -4.09 -11.53
N GLY A 696 18.59 -4.01 -10.99
CA GLY A 696 18.29 -4.21 -9.57
C GLY A 696 17.64 -5.57 -9.23
N PHE A 697 16.81 -6.15 -10.11
CA PHE A 697 15.87 -7.21 -9.69
C PHE A 697 15.65 -8.34 -10.72
N GLN A 698 16.57 -8.58 -11.65
CA GLN A 698 16.36 -9.56 -12.72
C GLN A 698 17.63 -10.34 -13.11
N ASN A 699 17.42 -11.59 -13.55
CA ASN A 699 18.48 -12.48 -14.00
C ASN A 699 19.06 -12.07 -15.38
N LYS A 700 20.16 -12.74 -15.75
CA LYS A 700 20.90 -12.53 -17.01
C LYS A 700 20.04 -12.66 -18.26
N GLU A 701 19.00 -13.50 -18.26
CA GLU A 701 18.17 -13.76 -19.43
C GLU A 701 17.22 -12.60 -19.72
N SER A 702 16.68 -11.94 -18.68
CA SER A 702 15.87 -10.73 -18.84
C SER A 702 16.65 -9.57 -19.46
N ILE A 703 17.96 -9.43 -19.16
CA ILE A 703 18.83 -8.45 -19.83
C ILE A 703 19.00 -8.77 -21.33
N VAL A 704 19.16 -10.05 -21.69
CA VAL A 704 19.25 -10.50 -23.09
C VAL A 704 17.92 -10.30 -23.82
N ARG A 705 16.79 -10.63 -23.18
CA ARG A 705 15.42 -10.43 -23.70
C ARG A 705 15.10 -8.95 -23.91
N TYR A 706 15.52 -8.09 -22.99
CA TYR A 706 15.39 -6.63 -23.09
C TYR A 706 16.17 -6.09 -24.31
N CYS A 707 17.43 -6.49 -24.50
CA CYS A 707 18.22 -6.01 -25.63
C CYS A 707 17.80 -6.59 -26.98
N SER A 708 17.31 -7.83 -27.06
CA SER A 708 16.84 -8.41 -28.32
C SER A 708 15.58 -7.72 -28.88
N GLN A 709 14.79 -7.02 -28.05
CA GLN A 709 13.69 -6.17 -28.50
C GLN A 709 14.15 -4.87 -29.17
N ILE A 710 15.38 -4.41 -28.90
CA ILE A 710 15.97 -3.17 -29.41
C ILE A 710 16.73 -3.41 -30.71
N GLU A 711 17.34 -4.59 -30.86
CA GLU A 711 18.31 -4.91 -31.93
C GLU A 711 17.76 -5.93 -32.94
N GLN A 712 16.43 -5.96 -33.15
CA GLN A 712 15.76 -6.92 -34.03
C GLN A 712 16.22 -6.81 -35.50
N PRO A 713 16.81 -7.87 -36.09
CA PRO A 713 17.23 -7.85 -37.49
C PRO A 713 16.06 -7.65 -38.45
N GLY A 714 16.21 -6.74 -39.42
CA GLY A 714 15.23 -6.49 -40.47
C GLY A 714 14.02 -5.65 -40.08
N ALA A 715 13.87 -5.26 -38.81
CA ALA A 715 12.83 -4.32 -38.40
C ALA A 715 13.09 -2.94 -39.01
N LYS A 716 12.10 -2.36 -39.73
CA LYS A 716 12.17 -0.98 -40.24
C LYS A 716 12.06 0.09 -39.14
N ALA A 717 11.94 -0.32 -37.89
CA ALA A 717 11.77 0.58 -36.76
C ALA A 717 13.08 1.28 -36.40
N THR A 718 13.06 2.59 -36.23
CA THR A 718 14.22 3.32 -35.71
C THR A 718 14.48 2.95 -34.25
N GLY A 719 15.71 3.08 -33.74
CA GLY A 719 16.00 2.79 -32.32
C GLY A 719 15.14 3.62 -31.35
N VAL A 720 14.69 4.80 -31.79
CA VAL A 720 13.72 5.65 -31.08
C VAL A 720 12.35 4.98 -30.95
N GLU A 721 11.90 4.23 -31.96
CA GLU A 721 10.61 3.53 -31.95
C GLU A 721 10.63 2.27 -31.08
N ALA A 722 11.74 1.52 -31.06
CA ALA A 722 11.92 0.43 -30.10
C ALA A 722 11.91 0.94 -28.66
N LEU A 723 12.67 2.02 -28.38
CA LEU A 723 12.69 2.68 -27.07
C LEU A 723 11.29 3.19 -26.66
N ALA A 724 10.57 3.84 -27.59
CA ALA A 724 9.24 4.39 -27.38
C ALA A 724 8.13 3.34 -27.18
N ARG A 725 8.30 2.13 -27.72
CA ARG A 725 7.44 0.98 -27.41
C ARG A 725 7.71 0.50 -25.98
N MET A 726 8.97 0.21 -25.66
CA MET A 726 9.35 -0.42 -24.39
C MET A 726 9.10 0.50 -23.18
N THR A 727 9.37 1.80 -23.29
CA THR A 727 9.02 2.76 -22.22
C THR A 727 7.52 2.85 -21.99
N ARG A 728 6.70 2.81 -23.06
CA ARG A 728 5.24 2.82 -22.92
C ARG A 728 4.72 1.53 -22.28
N GLU A 729 5.17 0.37 -22.74
CA GLU A 729 4.87 -0.92 -22.12
C GLU A 729 5.23 -0.91 -20.62
N TYR A 730 6.46 -0.50 -20.28
CA TYR A 730 6.91 -0.41 -18.88
C TYR A 730 6.07 0.56 -18.03
N SER A 731 5.71 1.73 -18.58
CA SER A 731 4.88 2.74 -17.90
C SER A 731 3.39 2.38 -17.76
N GLN A 732 2.90 1.37 -18.49
CA GLN A 732 1.54 0.84 -18.31
C GLN A 732 1.43 -0.08 -17.08
N TYR A 733 2.55 -0.67 -16.65
CA TYR A 733 2.61 -1.54 -15.46
C TYR A 733 3.12 -0.84 -14.20
N HIS A 734 3.86 0.28 -14.35
CA HIS A 734 4.46 1.02 -13.24
C HIS A 734 4.02 2.49 -13.27
N ARG A 735 3.49 3.02 -12.15
CA ARG A 735 3.08 4.43 -12.03
C ARG A 735 4.31 5.35 -12.00
N ILE A 736 4.78 5.74 -13.18
CA ILE A 736 5.89 6.68 -13.34
C ILE A 736 5.36 8.12 -13.32
N VAL A 737 5.63 8.87 -12.25
CA VAL A 737 5.36 10.30 -12.19
C VAL A 737 6.35 11.03 -13.13
N PRO A 738 5.90 11.85 -14.09
CA PRO A 738 6.78 12.68 -14.91
C PRO A 738 7.48 13.73 -14.03
N VAL A 739 8.77 14.00 -14.22
CA VAL A 739 9.48 15.08 -13.46
C VAL A 739 8.92 16.48 -13.70
N SER A 740 8.03 16.62 -14.69
CA SER A 740 7.26 17.84 -14.93
C SER A 740 6.14 18.08 -13.92
N GLU A 741 5.75 17.06 -13.17
CA GLU A 741 4.80 17.12 -12.07
C GLU A 741 5.55 16.91 -10.75
N CYS A 742 5.14 17.63 -9.71
CA CYS A 742 5.71 17.46 -8.38
C CYS A 742 5.11 16.19 -7.74
N PRO A 743 5.86 15.44 -6.92
CA PRO A 743 5.36 14.17 -6.41
C PRO A 743 4.08 14.31 -5.59
N GLU A 744 3.10 13.46 -5.86
CA GLU A 744 1.80 13.46 -5.18
C GLU A 744 1.81 12.66 -3.86
N THR A 745 2.82 11.81 -3.63
CA THR A 745 2.90 10.96 -2.44
C THR A 745 3.80 11.58 -1.37
N SER A 746 3.52 11.28 -0.09
CA SER A 746 4.35 11.71 1.04
C SER A 746 5.78 11.21 0.94
N ASP A 747 5.95 9.93 0.58
CA ASP A 747 7.24 9.25 0.55
C ASP A 747 8.12 9.80 -0.60
N ASP A 748 7.56 9.97 -1.81
CA ASP A 748 8.29 10.56 -2.94
C ASP A 748 8.66 12.03 -2.68
N LEU A 749 7.79 12.79 -2.01
CA LEU A 749 8.03 14.20 -1.67
C LEU A 749 9.07 14.35 -0.55
N ALA A 750 9.07 13.46 0.45
CA ALA A 750 10.11 13.35 1.47
C ALA A 750 11.47 13.01 0.83
N TRP A 751 11.50 12.05 -0.10
CA TRP A 751 12.73 11.69 -0.82
C TRP A 751 13.21 12.82 -1.76
N LEU A 752 12.30 13.56 -2.39
CA LEU A 752 12.64 14.77 -3.15
C LEU A 752 13.25 15.84 -2.24
N TRP A 753 12.66 16.07 -1.06
CA TRP A 753 13.19 17.02 -0.07
C TRP A 753 14.62 16.67 0.36
N GLN A 754 14.90 15.40 0.68
CA GLN A 754 16.26 14.99 1.09
C GLN A 754 17.27 15.10 -0.06
N GLN A 755 16.88 14.84 -1.30
CA GLN A 755 17.74 15.08 -2.45
C GLN A 755 17.97 16.58 -2.71
N CYS A 756 16.97 17.43 -2.57
CA CYS A 756 17.13 18.88 -2.71
C CYS A 756 18.01 19.50 -1.60
N THR A 757 17.84 19.05 -0.35
CA THR A 757 18.47 19.67 0.83
C THR A 757 19.84 19.10 1.21
N GLU A 758 20.09 17.80 1.08
CA GLU A 758 21.29 17.15 1.63
C GLU A 758 22.03 16.28 0.61
N LEU A 759 21.30 15.36 -0.04
CA LEU A 759 21.90 14.29 -0.84
C LEU A 759 22.32 14.80 -2.23
N GLY A 760 21.36 15.32 -2.99
CA GLY A 760 21.56 15.76 -4.38
C GLY A 760 22.00 14.66 -5.34
N MET A 761 21.76 13.38 -5.03
CA MET A 761 22.22 12.18 -5.77
C MET A 761 21.54 11.99 -7.14
N TRP A 762 21.31 13.10 -7.85
CA TRP A 762 20.67 13.16 -9.15
C TRP A 762 21.45 12.32 -10.16
N GLN A 763 20.76 11.40 -10.83
CA GLN A 763 21.37 10.58 -11.87
C GLN A 763 21.43 11.39 -13.18
N THR A 764 22.60 11.99 -13.47
CA THR A 764 22.82 12.96 -14.56
C THR A 764 23.49 12.36 -15.79
N ALA A 765 23.51 13.09 -16.90
CA ALA A 765 24.43 12.80 -17.99
C ALA A 765 25.91 13.15 -17.63
N PRO A 766 26.91 12.57 -18.33
CA PRO A 766 28.31 12.96 -18.19
C PRO A 766 28.57 14.41 -18.66
N LEU A 767 29.44 15.12 -17.95
CA LEU A 767 29.79 16.52 -18.22
C LEU A 767 30.70 16.65 -19.45
N GLN A 768 30.40 17.57 -20.36
CA GLN A 768 31.16 17.75 -21.62
C GLN A 768 32.60 18.28 -21.40
N ASN A 769 32.88 18.96 -20.30
CA ASN A 769 34.04 19.86 -20.18
C ASN A 769 35.30 19.25 -19.53
N SER A 770 35.30 17.96 -19.15
CA SER A 770 36.55 17.31 -18.71
C SER A 770 36.56 15.78 -18.89
N PRO A 771 36.74 15.27 -20.12
CA PRO A 771 37.06 13.88 -20.36
C PRO A 771 38.54 13.68 -20.73
N THR A 772 39.22 12.74 -20.07
CA THR A 772 40.39 12.07 -20.69
C THR A 772 39.95 11.35 -21.98
N ALA A 773 40.90 10.94 -22.83
CA ALA A 773 40.58 10.20 -24.07
C ALA A 773 39.72 8.93 -23.82
N ALA A 774 39.87 8.28 -22.67
CA ALA A 774 39.06 7.14 -22.26
C ALA A 774 37.61 7.53 -21.90
N GLU A 775 37.40 8.70 -21.28
CA GLU A 775 36.08 9.22 -20.91
C GLU A 775 35.34 9.83 -22.10
N ALA A 776 36.07 10.45 -23.04
CA ALA A 776 35.53 10.94 -24.31
C ALA A 776 34.86 9.80 -25.11
N ALA A 777 35.42 8.58 -25.06
CA ALA A 777 34.81 7.40 -25.68
C ALA A 777 33.44 7.04 -25.06
N TRP A 778 33.20 7.29 -23.77
CA TRP A 778 31.92 6.96 -23.11
C TRP A 778 30.75 7.86 -23.52
N PHE A 779 31.00 9.04 -24.11
CA PHE A 779 29.95 9.83 -24.77
C PHE A 779 29.25 9.09 -25.93
N THR A 780 29.82 7.97 -26.44
CA THR A 780 29.20 7.09 -27.44
C THR A 780 28.24 6.03 -26.87
N ARG A 781 28.12 5.94 -25.54
CA ARG A 781 27.23 4.99 -24.83
C ARG A 781 26.36 5.63 -23.75
N ARG A 782 26.22 6.96 -23.77
CA ARG A 782 25.41 7.76 -22.85
C ARG A 782 23.92 7.38 -22.95
N LEU A 783 23.25 7.02 -21.85
CA LEU A 783 21.87 6.52 -21.88
C LEU A 783 20.82 7.58 -21.51
N ARG A 784 21.23 8.69 -20.86
CA ARG A 784 20.39 9.88 -20.62
C ARG A 784 20.57 10.98 -21.68
N SER A 785 19.66 11.95 -21.70
CA SER A 785 19.81 13.20 -22.47
C SER A 785 20.89 14.10 -21.88
N ARG A 786 21.60 14.87 -22.72
CA ARG A 786 22.54 15.91 -22.23
C ARG A 786 21.87 17.09 -21.52
N ARG A 787 20.55 17.23 -21.61
CA ARG A 787 19.76 18.31 -20.99
C ARG A 787 19.39 18.02 -19.53
N LEU A 788 19.87 16.90 -18.97
CA LEU A 788 19.68 16.49 -17.57
C LEU A 788 21.02 16.55 -16.84
N ASP A 789 21.44 17.79 -16.60
CA ASP A 789 22.51 18.15 -15.70
C ASP A 789 21.95 18.50 -14.30
N VAL A 790 22.83 18.89 -13.39
CA VAL A 790 22.47 19.33 -12.02
C VAL A 790 21.42 20.45 -12.03
N ARG A 791 21.55 21.41 -12.96
CA ARG A 791 20.72 22.62 -13.03
C ARG A 791 19.27 22.29 -13.33
N TYR A 792 19.03 21.25 -14.13
CA TYR A 792 17.68 20.76 -14.38
C TYR A 792 16.99 20.32 -13.08
N TYR A 793 17.68 19.53 -12.25
CA TYR A 793 17.12 19.04 -10.98
C TYR A 793 17.00 20.18 -9.94
N GLU A 794 17.96 21.11 -9.88
CA GLU A 794 17.85 22.33 -9.08
C GLU A 794 16.61 23.15 -9.45
N GLN A 795 16.27 23.26 -10.74
CA GLN A 795 15.03 23.91 -11.19
C GLN A 795 13.76 23.17 -10.75
N GLN A 796 13.80 21.84 -10.57
CA GLN A 796 12.66 21.09 -10.02
C GLN A 796 12.56 21.23 -8.50
N CYS A 797 13.67 21.34 -7.78
CA CYS A 797 13.67 21.75 -6.37
C CYS A 797 13.05 23.14 -6.20
N ASP A 798 13.52 24.13 -6.97
CA ASP A 798 12.96 25.50 -6.98
C ASP A 798 11.46 25.54 -7.30
N LYS A 799 10.98 24.61 -8.15
CA LYS A 799 9.57 24.51 -8.56
C LYS A 799 8.69 23.84 -7.50
N CYS A 800 9.10 22.67 -7.00
CA CYS A 800 8.27 21.82 -6.16
C CYS A 800 8.44 22.08 -4.66
N LEU A 801 9.57 22.66 -4.27
CA LEU A 801 9.91 23.01 -2.89
C LEU A 801 10.39 24.48 -2.83
N PRO A 802 9.55 25.45 -3.21
CA PRO A 802 9.94 26.87 -3.32
C PRO A 802 10.44 27.48 -2.01
N SER A 803 10.15 26.83 -0.86
CA SER A 803 10.68 27.12 0.47
C SER A 803 12.20 26.97 0.61
N ILE A 804 12.83 26.13 -0.20
CA ILE A 804 14.29 25.91 -0.20
C ILE A 804 15.03 27.09 -0.85
N ARG A 805 14.35 27.83 -1.73
CA ARG A 805 14.94 28.81 -2.64
C ARG A 805 15.63 29.96 -1.89
N ASN A 806 16.93 30.14 -2.15
CA ASN A 806 17.83 31.07 -1.44
C ASN A 806 18.09 30.76 0.05
N SER A 807 17.70 29.59 0.58
CA SER A 807 17.98 29.23 1.97
C SER A 807 19.48 29.00 2.20
N ARG A 808 20.15 29.99 2.79
CA ARG A 808 21.56 29.88 3.24
C ARG A 808 21.75 28.70 4.19
N GLN A 809 20.75 28.40 5.02
CA GLN A 809 20.76 27.28 5.96
C GLN A 809 20.82 25.94 5.21
N VAL A 810 19.96 25.71 4.22
CA VAL A 810 19.99 24.49 3.41
C VAL A 810 21.31 24.37 2.64
N ALA A 811 21.79 25.45 2.02
CA ALA A 811 23.08 25.44 1.31
C ALA A 811 24.25 25.08 2.24
N GLN A 812 24.24 25.58 3.47
CA GLN A 812 25.23 25.26 4.50
C GLN A 812 25.11 23.79 4.98
N GLN A 813 23.89 23.32 5.25
CA GLN A 813 23.61 21.93 5.66
C GLN A 813 24.08 20.94 4.58
N LYS A 814 23.72 21.18 3.32
CA LYS A 814 24.16 20.41 2.14
C LYS A 814 25.69 20.28 2.08
N ALA A 815 26.40 21.40 2.27
CA ALA A 815 27.87 21.42 2.29
C ALA A 815 28.47 20.69 3.49
N GLN A 816 27.93 20.90 4.70
CA GLN A 816 28.39 20.25 5.93
C GLN A 816 28.16 18.73 5.90
N PHE A 817 26.98 18.28 5.50
CA PHE A 817 26.64 16.87 5.39
C PHE A 817 27.54 16.15 4.37
N ARG A 818 27.86 16.77 3.24
CA ARG A 818 28.79 16.22 2.23
C ARG A 818 30.21 16.01 2.75
N ILE A 819 30.72 16.98 3.53
CA ILE A 819 32.04 16.85 4.17
C ILE A 819 32.03 15.67 5.15
N PHE A 820 30.95 15.49 5.93
CA PHE A 820 30.77 14.35 6.83
C PHE A 820 30.64 13.01 6.08
N ALA A 821 29.83 12.95 5.02
CA ALA A 821 29.56 11.73 4.26
C ALA A 821 30.81 11.26 3.49
N GLN A 822 31.54 12.17 2.82
CA GLN A 822 32.83 11.85 2.19
C GLN A 822 33.85 11.35 3.21
N ARG A 823 33.99 12.02 4.38
CA ARG A 823 34.84 11.53 5.48
C ARG A 823 34.42 10.14 5.98
N THR A 824 33.12 9.81 5.95
CA THR A 824 32.62 8.48 6.33
C THR A 824 33.08 7.42 5.34
N LEU A 825 32.91 7.67 4.03
CA LEU A 825 33.41 6.79 2.97
C LEU A 825 34.93 6.58 3.08
N ASP A 826 35.69 7.67 3.27
CA ASP A 826 37.15 7.60 3.41
C ASP A 826 37.56 6.80 4.66
N SER A 827 36.85 6.99 5.78
CA SER A 827 37.11 6.29 7.04
C SER A 827 36.98 4.77 6.89
N TYR A 828 35.86 4.30 6.33
CA TYR A 828 35.61 2.86 6.15
C TYR A 828 36.45 2.27 5.00
N SER A 829 36.66 3.01 3.90
CA SER A 829 37.48 2.54 2.77
C SER A 829 38.98 2.43 3.08
N GLN A 830 39.46 3.05 4.16
CA GLN A 830 40.88 3.07 4.56
C GLN A 830 41.16 2.37 5.90
N GLN A 831 40.21 1.60 6.45
CA GLN A 831 40.30 0.95 7.77
C GLN A 831 40.62 1.90 8.94
N GLN A 832 40.26 3.19 8.83
CA GLN A 832 40.54 4.20 9.87
C GLN A 832 39.52 4.18 11.02
N VAL A 833 38.41 3.44 10.88
CA VAL A 833 37.34 3.35 11.88
C VAL A 833 36.89 1.89 12.07
N SER A 834 36.56 1.58 13.34
CA SER A 834 35.90 0.40 13.92
C SER A 834 35.64 -0.85 13.07
N SER A 835 35.97 -2.01 13.66
CA SER A 835 35.55 -3.37 13.24
C SER A 835 34.03 -3.59 13.15
N ASP A 836 33.24 -2.68 13.70
CA ASP A 836 31.81 -2.90 13.99
C ASP A 836 30.90 -2.37 12.85
N VAL A 837 31.43 -2.24 11.63
CA VAL A 837 30.71 -1.87 10.41
C VAL A 837 31.14 -2.79 9.26
N LEU A 838 30.20 -3.58 8.76
CA LEU A 838 30.35 -4.44 7.60
C LEU A 838 29.64 -3.78 6.41
N LEU A 839 30.40 -3.41 5.37
CA LEU A 839 29.85 -2.92 4.10
C LEU A 839 29.76 -4.09 3.12
N THR A 840 28.62 -4.24 2.44
CA THR A 840 28.49 -5.17 1.32
C THR A 840 28.04 -4.41 0.07
N ALA A 841 28.43 -4.88 -1.12
CA ALA A 841 28.02 -4.23 -2.37
C ALA A 841 28.09 -5.20 -3.56
N GLY A 842 27.07 -5.18 -4.42
CA GLY A 842 27.07 -5.94 -5.68
C GLY A 842 28.04 -5.38 -6.71
N GLU A 843 28.72 -6.25 -7.47
CA GLU A 843 29.56 -5.84 -8.60
C GLU A 843 28.74 -5.38 -9.82
N LEU A 844 27.46 -5.75 -9.90
CA LEU A 844 26.54 -5.26 -10.94
C LEU A 844 25.87 -3.93 -10.53
N ASP A 845 25.76 -3.66 -9.23
CA ASP A 845 25.00 -2.56 -8.64
C ASP A 845 25.42 -1.18 -9.19
N PRO A 846 24.54 -0.46 -9.91
CA PRO A 846 24.82 0.88 -10.41
C PRO A 846 25.24 1.91 -9.36
N TRP A 847 24.98 1.69 -8.06
CA TRP A 847 25.35 2.59 -6.97
C TRP A 847 26.77 2.38 -6.40
N LEU A 848 27.47 1.31 -6.81
CA LEU A 848 28.76 0.86 -6.25
C LEU A 848 29.85 1.95 -6.11
N TYR A 849 29.93 2.91 -7.03
CA TYR A 849 30.93 4.00 -6.96
C TYR A 849 30.65 5.03 -5.85
N LEU A 850 29.45 5.06 -5.27
CA LEU A 850 29.13 5.83 -4.07
C LEU A 850 29.35 5.00 -2.78
N THR A 851 29.35 3.67 -2.88
CA THR A 851 29.49 2.73 -1.75
C THR A 851 30.94 2.50 -1.33
N VAL A 852 31.89 2.39 -2.27
CA VAL A 852 33.30 2.02 -1.99
C VAL A 852 34.30 2.83 -2.81
N ALA A 853 35.32 3.41 -2.15
CA ALA A 853 36.39 4.16 -2.82
C ALA A 853 37.51 3.24 -3.36
N ARG A 854 37.54 2.99 -4.68
CA ARG A 854 38.59 2.20 -5.34
C ARG A 854 39.88 3.01 -5.62
N ASN A 855 40.66 3.27 -4.58
CA ASN A 855 41.92 4.05 -4.67
C ASN A 855 43.18 3.19 -4.95
N GLY A 856 43.08 2.19 -5.82
CA GLY A 856 44.22 1.37 -6.29
C GLY A 856 44.89 0.43 -5.27
N LYS A 857 44.51 0.49 -4.00
CA LYS A 857 44.92 -0.44 -2.93
C LYS A 857 43.99 -1.65 -2.84
N SER A 858 44.38 -2.67 -2.08
CA SER A 858 43.47 -3.72 -1.61
C SER A 858 42.29 -3.11 -0.86
N MET A 859 41.09 -3.69 -1.02
CA MET A 859 39.91 -3.29 -0.25
C MET A 859 40.07 -3.72 1.21
N ALA A 860 39.41 -2.99 2.11
CA ALA A 860 39.38 -3.30 3.54
C ALA A 860 38.64 -4.62 3.82
N ASP A 861 39.08 -5.37 4.83
CA ASP A 861 38.53 -6.71 5.16
C ASP A 861 37.04 -6.71 5.51
N ASN A 862 36.53 -5.56 5.98
CA ASN A 862 35.12 -5.32 6.29
C ASN A 862 34.29 -4.80 5.10
N ILE A 863 34.80 -4.94 3.86
CA ILE A 863 34.10 -4.59 2.62
C ILE A 863 33.95 -5.85 1.74
N LEU A 864 32.72 -6.36 1.64
CA LEU A 864 32.38 -7.53 0.82
C LEU A 864 31.85 -7.09 -0.55
N LEU A 865 32.74 -7.07 -1.55
CA LEU A 865 32.34 -6.92 -2.96
C LEU A 865 31.80 -8.26 -3.48
N ILE A 866 30.50 -8.35 -3.69
CA ILE A 866 29.81 -9.55 -4.12
C ILE A 866 29.81 -9.64 -5.64
N ARG A 867 30.58 -10.57 -6.20
CA ARG A 867 30.68 -10.75 -7.67
C ARG A 867 29.36 -11.19 -8.28
N ASN A 868 29.07 -10.68 -9.47
CA ASN A 868 27.83 -10.93 -10.22
C ASN A 868 26.52 -10.66 -9.45
N ALA A 869 26.55 -9.99 -8.29
CA ALA A 869 25.35 -9.60 -7.56
C ALA A 869 24.88 -8.18 -7.92
N SER A 870 23.57 -8.00 -7.90
CA SER A 870 22.82 -6.76 -8.10
C SER A 870 22.71 -5.92 -6.81
N HIS A 871 21.80 -4.96 -6.77
CA HIS A 871 21.64 -4.02 -5.67
C HIS A 871 21.00 -4.70 -4.44
N ALA A 872 21.74 -4.74 -3.33
CA ALA A 872 21.32 -5.37 -2.07
C ALA A 872 20.84 -6.84 -2.17
N GLU A 873 21.36 -7.60 -3.13
CA GLU A 873 20.97 -9.01 -3.39
C GLU A 873 21.21 -9.94 -2.19
N ASP A 874 22.16 -9.59 -1.31
CA ASP A 874 22.40 -10.28 -0.04
C ASP A 874 21.26 -10.12 0.97
N LEU A 875 20.40 -9.09 0.84
CA LEU A 875 19.24 -8.87 1.72
C LEU A 875 17.90 -9.40 1.16
N LEU A 876 17.85 -9.88 -0.09
CA LEU A 876 16.63 -10.44 -0.71
C LEU A 876 16.32 -11.87 -0.20
N LEU A 877 15.05 -12.29 -0.18
CA LEU A 877 14.70 -13.66 0.27
C LEU A 877 15.36 -14.76 -0.59
N SER A 878 15.68 -15.93 -0.03
CA SER A 878 16.19 -17.08 -0.77
C SER A 878 15.10 -17.77 -1.64
N THR A 879 14.69 -17.15 -2.75
CA THR A 879 13.66 -17.70 -3.67
C THR A 879 14.21 -18.84 -4.54
N ALA A 880 13.86 -20.08 -4.20
CA ALA A 880 14.36 -21.29 -4.87
C ALA A 880 13.70 -21.63 -6.23
N GLU A 881 12.96 -20.70 -6.86
CA GLU A 881 12.15 -20.99 -8.06
C GLU A 881 12.77 -20.49 -9.38
N ASP A 882 13.79 -19.61 -9.36
CA ASP A 882 14.44 -19.04 -10.56
C ASP A 882 15.98 -19.25 -10.59
N GLY A 883 16.41 -20.50 -10.44
CA GLY A 883 17.79 -20.94 -10.68
C GLY A 883 18.68 -21.12 -9.44
N GLU A 884 19.94 -21.49 -9.66
CA GLU A 884 20.94 -21.61 -8.58
C GLU A 884 21.30 -20.22 -8.03
N MET A 885 21.03 -20.00 -6.74
CA MET A 885 21.41 -18.77 -6.05
C MET A 885 22.92 -18.54 -6.15
N ASN A 886 23.31 -17.31 -6.50
CA ASN A 886 24.71 -16.91 -6.70
C ASN A 886 25.59 -17.33 -5.50
N PRO A 887 26.59 -18.24 -5.68
CA PRO A 887 27.42 -18.72 -4.57
C PRO A 887 28.19 -17.62 -3.84
N GLU A 888 28.51 -16.51 -4.53
CA GLU A 888 29.18 -15.35 -3.94
C GLU A 888 28.21 -14.57 -3.01
N VAL A 889 26.90 -14.57 -3.28
CA VAL A 889 25.86 -14.01 -2.38
C VAL A 889 25.70 -14.89 -1.15
N GLN A 890 25.66 -16.22 -1.29
CA GLN A 890 25.62 -17.11 -0.13
C GLN A 890 26.90 -16.99 0.73
N SER A 891 28.06 -16.85 0.08
CA SER A 891 29.35 -16.58 0.75
C SER A 891 29.30 -15.27 1.56
N ALA A 892 28.72 -14.20 0.99
CA ALA A 892 28.51 -12.94 1.70
C ALA A 892 27.54 -13.08 2.88
N ARG A 893 26.41 -13.79 2.71
CA ARG A 893 25.43 -14.07 3.77
C ARG A 893 26.06 -14.83 4.94
N ASN A 894 26.86 -15.87 4.66
CA ASN A 894 27.59 -16.62 5.68
C ASN A 894 28.50 -15.69 6.49
N ARG A 895 29.28 -14.81 5.83
CA ARG A 895 30.14 -13.81 6.50
C ARG A 895 29.36 -12.80 7.34
N ILE A 896 28.15 -12.42 6.92
CA ILE A 896 27.27 -11.55 7.71
C ILE A 896 26.80 -12.28 8.99
N VAL A 897 26.40 -13.55 8.89
CA VAL A 897 26.03 -14.37 10.06
C VAL A 897 27.22 -14.50 11.02
N GLU A 898 28.40 -14.87 10.51
CA GLU A 898 29.65 -14.95 11.27
C GLU A 898 29.95 -13.63 12.00
N ALA A 899 29.83 -12.48 11.32
CA ALA A 899 30.03 -11.16 11.93
C ALA A 899 29.04 -10.87 13.08
N VAL A 900 27.76 -11.22 12.91
CA VAL A 900 26.73 -11.06 13.96
C VAL A 900 27.02 -11.96 15.16
N GLU A 901 27.41 -13.22 14.94
CA GLU A 901 27.74 -14.15 16.01
C GLU A 901 28.99 -13.72 16.79
N GLN A 902 30.07 -13.36 16.10
CA GLN A 902 31.31 -12.89 16.72
C GLN A 902 31.11 -11.56 17.48
N TRP A 903 30.35 -10.62 16.91
CA TRP A 903 29.95 -9.40 17.62
C TRP A 903 29.14 -9.73 18.88
N SER A 904 28.15 -10.62 18.77
CA SER A 904 27.30 -11.02 19.89
C SER A 904 28.06 -11.72 21.00
N LEU A 905 29.10 -12.50 20.67
CA LEU A 905 30.00 -13.14 21.64
C LEU A 905 30.91 -12.11 22.32
N LYS A 906 31.59 -11.25 21.55
CA LYS A 906 32.44 -10.14 22.04
C LYS A 906 31.65 -9.14 22.89
N HIS A 907 30.36 -8.95 22.61
CA HIS A 907 29.44 -8.15 23.43
C HIS A 907 29.16 -8.81 24.78
N LYS A 908 28.77 -10.09 24.81
CA LYS A 908 28.52 -10.85 26.05
C LYS A 908 29.74 -10.85 26.97
N GLN A 909 30.91 -11.17 26.43
CA GLN A 909 32.18 -11.18 27.17
C GLN A 909 32.51 -9.82 27.81
N ARG A 910 32.28 -8.70 27.09
CA ARG A 910 32.47 -7.34 27.65
C ARG A 910 31.52 -7.05 28.80
N VAL A 911 30.23 -7.37 28.64
CA VAL A 911 29.20 -7.17 29.69
C VAL A 911 29.53 -8.01 30.93
N GLU A 912 29.98 -9.24 30.76
CA GLU A 912 30.38 -10.13 31.84
C GLU A 912 31.64 -9.61 32.58
N HIS A 913 32.68 -9.19 31.86
CA HIS A 913 33.90 -8.63 32.47
C HIS A 913 33.64 -7.38 33.32
N VAL A 914 32.74 -6.49 32.87
CA VAL A 914 32.35 -5.28 33.64
C VAL A 914 31.62 -5.63 34.95
N SER A 915 31.06 -6.84 35.07
CA SER A 915 30.43 -7.36 36.29
C SER A 915 31.34 -8.26 37.15
N GLY A 916 32.58 -8.50 36.72
CA GLY A 916 33.48 -9.58 37.17
C GLY A 916 34.15 -9.43 38.55
N GLY A 917 33.40 -9.14 39.60
CA GLY A 917 33.88 -9.32 40.98
C GLY A 917 34.02 -10.82 41.32
N ARG A 918 35.25 -11.30 41.53
CA ARG A 918 35.64 -12.72 41.71
C ARG A 918 34.58 -13.65 42.38
N THR A 919 34.18 -14.70 41.65
CA THR A 919 33.97 -16.05 42.21
C THR A 919 34.32 -17.09 41.15
N ALA A 920 34.98 -18.19 41.52
CA ALA A 920 35.36 -19.26 40.61
C ALA A 920 34.74 -20.60 41.03
N TRP A 921 33.99 -21.21 40.11
CA TRP A 921 33.58 -22.63 40.03
C TRP A 921 33.41 -22.91 38.52
N GLY A 922 33.69 -24.08 37.96
CA GLY A 922 33.98 -25.39 38.58
C GLY A 922 33.02 -26.42 37.99
N ASP A 923 33.55 -27.48 37.37
CA ASP A 923 32.76 -28.46 36.60
C ASP A 923 31.66 -29.17 37.41
N GLY A 924 30.51 -29.46 36.76
CA GLY A 924 29.59 -30.49 37.26
C GLY A 924 28.11 -30.38 36.88
N ARG A 925 27.71 -31.11 35.83
CA ARG A 925 26.39 -31.79 35.65
C ARG A 925 25.10 -30.99 35.95
N HIS A 926 24.38 -30.59 34.90
CA HIS A 926 23.02 -30.04 34.99
C HIS A 926 21.98 -31.04 35.58
N PRO A 927 21.13 -30.61 36.55
CA PRO A 927 20.03 -31.42 37.07
C PRO A 927 18.74 -31.25 36.25
N LEU A 928 18.71 -31.76 35.01
CA LEU A 928 17.54 -31.65 34.11
C LEU A 928 16.59 -32.87 34.12
N LEU A 929 16.86 -33.92 34.92
CA LEU A 929 16.14 -35.20 34.88
C LEU A 929 15.15 -35.47 36.04
N MET A 930 14.95 -34.53 36.98
CA MET A 930 14.01 -34.74 38.11
C MET A 930 12.65 -34.02 38.00
N ILE A 931 12.48 -33.07 37.07
CA ILE A 931 11.26 -32.25 36.97
C ILE A 931 10.12 -32.98 36.23
N SER A 932 10.43 -33.95 35.37
CA SER A 932 9.46 -34.71 34.58
C SER A 932 8.49 -35.57 35.42
N SER A 933 8.97 -36.14 36.53
CA SER A 933 8.18 -37.05 37.38
C SER A 933 6.99 -36.35 38.04
N TRP A 934 7.20 -35.16 38.62
CA TRP A 934 6.15 -34.40 39.31
C TRP A 934 5.10 -33.85 38.36
N ALA A 935 5.51 -33.41 37.16
CA ALA A 935 4.58 -32.93 36.14
C ALA A 935 3.61 -34.05 35.67
N LEU A 936 4.10 -35.27 35.50
CA LEU A 936 3.29 -36.43 35.13
C LEU A 936 2.28 -36.83 36.22
N GLN A 937 2.68 -36.82 37.50
CA GLN A 937 1.79 -37.15 38.61
C GLN A 937 0.68 -36.09 38.80
N ILE A 938 1.02 -34.80 38.70
CA ILE A 938 0.03 -33.71 38.77
C ILE A 938 -0.93 -33.75 37.57
N GLY A 939 -0.42 -34.03 36.37
CA GLY A 939 -1.23 -34.22 35.16
C GLY A 939 -2.24 -35.38 35.30
N ALA A 940 -1.80 -36.53 35.82
CA ALA A 940 -2.67 -37.67 36.08
C ALA A 940 -3.77 -37.36 37.11
N ALA A 941 -3.42 -36.69 38.21
CA ALA A 941 -4.38 -36.29 39.24
C ALA A 941 -5.45 -35.33 38.70
N LEU A 942 -5.06 -34.34 37.89
CA LEU A 942 -5.98 -33.43 37.22
C LEU A 942 -6.89 -34.15 36.20
N PHE A 943 -6.35 -35.13 35.47
CA PHE A 943 -7.13 -35.92 34.51
C PHE A 943 -8.22 -36.76 35.21
N VAL A 944 -7.89 -37.37 36.36
CA VAL A 944 -8.86 -38.09 37.21
C VAL A 944 -9.92 -37.14 37.78
N LEU A 945 -9.54 -35.94 38.23
CA LEU A 945 -10.51 -34.93 38.68
C LEU A 945 -11.48 -34.53 37.56
N CYS A 946 -10.97 -34.25 36.36
CA CYS A 946 -11.81 -33.92 35.19
C CYS A 946 -12.74 -35.08 34.82
N ALA A 947 -12.27 -36.33 34.84
CA ALA A 947 -13.11 -37.49 34.58
C ALA A 947 -14.23 -37.67 35.61
N LEU A 948 -13.95 -37.41 36.90
CA LEU A 948 -14.97 -37.44 37.96
C LEU A 948 -15.99 -36.31 37.81
N VAL A 949 -15.56 -35.09 37.46
CA VAL A 949 -16.47 -33.96 37.21
C VAL A 949 -17.38 -34.21 36.00
N VAL A 950 -16.85 -34.78 34.90
CA VAL A 950 -17.66 -35.16 33.74
C VAL A 950 -18.66 -36.28 34.10
N LYS A 951 -18.28 -37.24 34.94
CA LYS A 951 -19.16 -38.31 35.44
C LYS A 951 -20.16 -37.85 36.51
N TYR A 952 -20.13 -36.57 36.91
CA TYR A 952 -21.12 -35.94 37.80
C TYR A 952 -21.94 -34.85 37.09
N ALA A 953 -21.71 -34.67 35.78
CA ALA A 953 -22.41 -33.72 34.90
C ALA A 953 -23.10 -34.41 33.70
N LEU A 954 -23.02 -35.74 33.65
CA LEU A 954 -23.80 -36.68 32.84
C LEU A 954 -24.68 -37.52 33.77
#